data_AF-A0A3L7QRG9-F1
#
_entry.id   AF-A0A3L7QRG9-F1
#
_cell.length_a   1.000
_cell.length_b   1.000
_cell.length_c   1.000
_cell.angle_alpha   90.00
_cell.angle_beta   90.00
_cell.angle_gamma   90.00
#
_symmetry.space_group_name_H-M   'P 1'
#
loop_
_entity.id
_entity.type
_entity.pdbx_description
1 polymer ?
#
loop_
_entity_poly.entity_id
_entity_poly.type
_entity_poly.pdbx_seq_one_letter_code
_entity_poly.pdbx_strand_id
1 'polypeptide(L)'
;MHSEVFRGSFCRGTTHMAGLSVGTGLISGINSAALIEQLLALESRGKAPIQRRIGAVTAARTALLDVNARLLAAKSAAGKLRTGKVFDAMKATLGDDTVMSVSTGSATPQGNYQMRIARLVSTSQLLSRGFASTNTTPAGLDALSFELGRGGVENDTALSTLNNGDGVRGGKIRITDRLFKTSLIDLSAATTMQEVVDAINADETVSVSAAIEDERLVVRDTSGGGASFIIDDVTGTLAEDLGIEANVYANSVTSSQLTGLGRNSALGSLNDGGGVLTRDGVADFKIDVAGTVYNISLGREDAPITASTSLADLRDGAGIRINTTDADDFTVITSTGVSVGVNLGDIIEDEEITEKKVKTVAEMLARVNDELETALGAGKVVMSLRADGKGFVLTDTMGGSGTLQTRGVGPQNDATAQDLGIFTGVSTSGAAVINGSVVRNKVAVPRATTIGDLMDRIATQTSGVVTATINSAGTGLQLSAGASAITVLAGTIDGSSQGVSISERTARNLGLFGLTGTGSVTGTRLASGIDTVRTATMNGGDGLNGADAITIQDRSGASFSMTGLAALGTLSEVVSAINAQALASGVDVALSVSDSGKSLVAKDTSGGSAAMTLSGRMATALGIERSGSENSLRGTDLQAQYVTEGSLLTGLNYGRGVGTGRLKLTDSTGATANVDIDSDAVTLYDVMSEINSRGLTIEARINDNGDGLVLIDTNTGIATRAMKVEDVSGGVASALGIAKTAAASGDDIDGSYQRTVDLETTDTLADIVRKITEAKIPVSATVVNSGSGSQPFRLSFTSNVSGRNGRLMADTGLVDLGISTMTDARDAVLVLGAGGNGASFVFTSSSNEFKDVVSGMSVTAKKVGETTAAVSRDFDGMLSSVKGMVTSLNDTLTRINAYDKYDDEAKTKGPLLGDPTVARAKQQIVSLMQRKAKNVEGRYQYLTQVGLRFGKDGQIQFDEAKFREAYDTDPQAVEDLFTTYQAQSSSSENVGVGITVARDTTVYTSLGFSDLIATTLDKLVNPIDGVFKSADKSLEDQLSGLNKRITLYDSRIDARRGRLTQQFATMESTLAKLQAQQSAMTSMLMGFGGG
;
A
#
# COMPACT_ATOMS: atom_id res chain seq x y z
N MET A 1 -0.68 -31.24 -4.29
CA MET A 1 -0.89 -31.11 -5.75
C MET A 1 0.46 -30.91 -6.41
N HIS A 2 0.65 -31.57 -7.55
CA HIS A 2 1.76 -31.46 -8.50
C HIS A 2 3.12 -32.06 -8.15
N SER A 3 3.27 -33.34 -8.51
CA SER A 3 4.50 -33.91 -9.05
C SER A 3 4.47 -33.82 -10.58
N GLU A 4 5.38 -33.03 -11.16
CA GLU A 4 5.89 -33.05 -12.54
C GLU A 4 6.84 -31.84 -12.58
N VAL A 5 8.13 -31.92 -12.91
CA VAL A 5 8.69 -32.18 -14.23
C VAL A 5 10.19 -32.48 -14.05
N PHE A 6 10.66 -33.63 -14.51
CA PHE A 6 11.98 -33.78 -15.13
C PHE A 6 11.90 -34.93 -16.14
N ARG A 7 11.37 -34.60 -17.32
CA ARG A 7 11.50 -35.38 -18.54
C ARG A 7 12.26 -34.53 -19.55
N GLY A 8 13.37 -35.03 -20.06
CA GLY A 8 14.10 -34.38 -21.13
C GLY A 8 15.40 -35.10 -21.50
N SER A 9 15.31 -35.91 -22.56
CA SER A 9 16.39 -36.18 -23.51
C SER A 9 17.52 -37.14 -23.11
N PHE A 10 17.30 -38.43 -23.39
CA PHE A 10 18.33 -39.25 -24.03
C PHE A 10 17.71 -40.05 -25.18
N CYS A 11 17.69 -39.44 -26.37
CA CYS A 11 17.61 -40.17 -27.63
C CYS A 11 19.03 -40.38 -28.13
N ARG A 12 19.52 -41.62 -28.09
CA ARG A 12 20.34 -42.14 -29.19
C ARG A 12 20.16 -43.64 -29.26
N GLY A 13 19.67 -44.08 -30.41
CA GLY A 13 19.24 -45.44 -30.65
C GLY A 13 20.40 -46.42 -30.66
N THR A 14 20.11 -47.59 -30.11
CA THR A 14 20.60 -48.85 -30.63
C THR A 14 19.38 -49.75 -30.81
N THR A 15 18.96 -49.82 -32.07
CA THR A 15 18.32 -50.97 -32.72
C THR A 15 18.01 -52.16 -31.81
N HIS A 16 16.71 -52.40 -31.59
CA HIS A 16 16.20 -53.75 -31.35
C HIS A 16 16.54 -54.60 -32.59
N MET A 17 17.71 -55.23 -32.59
CA MET A 17 17.88 -56.48 -33.30
C MET A 17 17.13 -57.52 -32.48
N ALA A 18 16.00 -57.98 -33.02
CA ALA A 18 15.43 -59.28 -32.67
C ALA A 18 16.48 -60.37 -33.02
N GLY A 19 17.46 -60.54 -32.13
CA GLY A 19 18.39 -61.66 -32.14
C GLY A 19 17.82 -62.72 -31.22
N LEU A 20 17.50 -63.88 -31.79
CA LEU A 20 17.06 -65.08 -31.09
C LEU A 20 17.84 -65.29 -29.78
N SER A 21 17.11 -65.41 -28.67
CA SER A 21 17.65 -65.86 -27.39
C SER A 21 18.09 -67.32 -27.52
N VAL A 22 19.35 -67.54 -27.90
CA VAL A 22 19.98 -68.86 -27.89
C VAL A 22 20.83 -68.97 -26.61
N GLY A 23 20.16 -69.07 -25.45
CA GLY A 23 20.80 -69.20 -24.13
C GLY A 23 21.28 -70.62 -23.79
N THR A 24 20.94 -71.59 -24.63
CA THR A 24 21.45 -72.96 -24.60
C THR A 24 22.29 -73.16 -25.85
N GLY A 25 23.55 -73.56 -25.69
CA GLY A 25 24.38 -73.96 -26.83
C GLY A 25 23.62 -74.97 -27.68
N LEU A 26 23.30 -74.62 -28.93
CA LEU A 26 22.51 -75.47 -29.84
C LEU A 26 23.18 -76.82 -30.10
N ILE A 27 24.47 -76.92 -29.80
CA ILE A 27 25.33 -78.06 -30.11
C ILE A 27 25.82 -78.80 -28.85
N SER A 28 26.08 -78.09 -27.74
CA SER A 28 26.57 -78.69 -26.50
C SER A 28 25.47 -79.04 -25.47
N GLY A 29 24.28 -78.46 -25.59
CA GLY A 29 23.22 -78.59 -24.58
C GLY A 29 23.52 -77.87 -23.25
N ILE A 30 24.64 -77.17 -23.14
CA ILE A 30 25.05 -76.44 -21.93
C ILE A 30 24.38 -75.07 -21.92
N ASN A 31 23.73 -74.72 -20.81
CA ASN A 31 23.19 -73.38 -20.57
C ASN A 31 24.33 -72.42 -20.18
N SER A 32 25.05 -71.96 -21.20
CA SER A 32 26.19 -71.06 -21.05
C SER A 32 25.80 -69.73 -20.41
N ALA A 33 24.58 -69.24 -20.64
CA ALA A 33 24.06 -68.03 -19.99
C ALA A 33 23.96 -68.19 -18.46
N ALA A 34 23.42 -69.32 -17.98
CA ALA A 34 23.32 -69.60 -16.55
C ALA A 34 24.69 -69.76 -15.87
N LEU A 35 25.66 -70.39 -16.55
CA LEU A 35 27.03 -70.54 -16.05
C LEU A 35 27.79 -69.20 -16.01
N ILE A 36 27.65 -68.36 -17.03
CA ILE A 36 28.23 -67.01 -17.04
C ILE A 36 27.66 -66.20 -15.87
N GLU A 37 26.35 -66.21 -15.66
CA GLU A 37 25.73 -65.49 -14.54
C GLU A 37 26.16 -66.04 -13.17
N GLN A 38 26.33 -67.36 -13.00
CA GLN A 38 26.86 -67.94 -11.76
C GLN A 38 28.31 -67.51 -11.48
N LEU A 39 29.16 -67.43 -12.51
CA LEU A 39 30.55 -66.96 -12.38
C LEU A 39 30.62 -65.46 -12.07
N LEU A 40 29.78 -64.65 -12.72
CA LEU A 40 29.67 -63.21 -12.43
C LEU A 40 29.10 -62.95 -11.04
N ALA A 41 28.18 -63.79 -10.55
CA ALA A 41 27.63 -63.71 -9.20
C ALA A 41 28.68 -63.99 -8.10
N LEU A 42 29.69 -64.81 -8.38
CA LEU A 42 30.81 -65.03 -7.45
C LEU A 42 31.73 -63.81 -7.40
N GLU A 43 32.00 -63.19 -8.55
CA GLU A 43 32.88 -62.02 -8.69
C GLU A 43 32.21 -60.73 -8.16
N SER A 44 30.88 -60.64 -8.23
CA SER A 44 30.10 -59.52 -7.69
C SER A 44 30.04 -59.46 -6.15
N ARG A 45 30.43 -60.52 -5.43
CA ARG A 45 30.54 -60.53 -3.96
C ARG A 45 31.47 -59.44 -3.42
N GLY A 46 32.43 -58.98 -4.22
CA GLY A 46 33.30 -57.84 -3.90
C GLY A 46 32.58 -56.49 -3.76
N LYS A 47 31.34 -56.34 -4.27
CA LYS A 47 30.53 -55.12 -4.16
C LYS A 47 29.83 -54.97 -2.81
N ALA A 48 29.40 -56.08 -2.21
CA ALA A 48 28.65 -56.09 -0.96
C ALA A 48 29.31 -55.29 0.20
N PRO A 49 30.63 -55.35 0.45
CA PRO A 49 31.26 -54.49 1.47
C PRO A 49 31.26 -53.01 1.10
N ILE A 50 31.37 -52.65 -0.18
CA ILE A 50 31.35 -51.25 -0.65
C ILE A 50 29.93 -50.68 -0.55
N GLN A 51 28.90 -51.46 -0.93
CA GLN A 51 27.49 -51.08 -0.80
C GLN A 51 27.07 -50.91 0.66
N ARG A 52 27.52 -51.79 1.56
CA ARG A 52 27.31 -51.60 3.01
C ARG A 52 27.97 -50.33 3.53
N ARG A 53 29.16 -49.98 3.03
CA ARG A 53 29.84 -48.73 3.38
C ARG A 53 29.13 -47.50 2.81
N ILE A 54 28.60 -47.57 1.58
CA ILE A 54 27.75 -46.51 1.01
C ILE A 54 26.52 -46.31 1.90
N GLY A 55 25.80 -47.37 2.25
CA GLY A 55 24.64 -47.28 3.15
C GLY A 55 24.99 -46.63 4.49
N ALA A 56 26.14 -46.98 5.08
CA ALA A 56 26.61 -46.38 6.34
C ALA A 56 26.97 -44.89 6.21
N VAL A 57 27.70 -44.49 5.16
CA VAL A 57 28.08 -43.09 4.93
C VAL A 57 26.86 -42.24 4.54
N THR A 58 25.91 -42.79 3.78
CA THR A 58 24.63 -42.14 3.48
C THR A 58 23.81 -41.92 4.74
N ALA A 59 23.69 -42.93 5.60
CA ALA A 59 22.96 -42.80 6.87
C ALA A 59 23.61 -41.75 7.79
N ALA A 60 24.95 -41.72 7.87
CA ALA A 60 25.69 -40.69 8.61
C ALA A 60 25.43 -39.28 8.03
N ARG A 61 25.50 -39.12 6.71
CA ARG A 61 25.22 -37.83 6.04
C ARG A 61 23.79 -37.34 6.31
N THR A 62 22.79 -38.21 6.18
CA THR A 62 21.39 -37.87 6.49
C THR A 62 21.22 -37.46 7.95
N ALA A 63 21.84 -38.20 8.88
CA ALA A 63 21.79 -37.87 10.30
C ALA A 63 22.47 -36.52 10.59
N LEU A 64 23.59 -36.21 9.92
CA LEU A 64 24.31 -34.94 10.06
C LEU A 64 23.49 -33.76 9.53
N LEU A 65 22.82 -33.91 8.39
CA LEU A 65 21.95 -32.88 7.83
C LEU A 65 20.70 -32.62 8.69
N ASP A 66 20.14 -33.65 9.33
CA ASP A 66 19.05 -33.52 10.30
C ASP A 66 19.49 -32.73 11.55
N VAL A 67 20.68 -33.04 12.09
CA VAL A 67 21.26 -32.23 13.20
C VAL A 67 21.51 -30.79 12.76
N ASN A 68 22.03 -30.57 11.54
CA ASN A 68 22.23 -29.22 10.99
C ASN A 68 20.91 -28.42 10.88
N ALA A 69 19.84 -29.04 10.39
CA ALA A 69 18.53 -28.41 10.30
C ALA A 69 17.97 -28.02 11.69
N ARG A 70 18.19 -28.86 12.71
CA ARG A 70 17.77 -28.57 14.09
C ARG A 70 18.60 -27.47 14.75
N LEU A 71 19.91 -27.43 14.50
CA LEU A 71 20.77 -26.33 14.92
C LEU A 71 20.37 -25.00 14.26
N LEU A 72 19.96 -25.01 12.98
CA LEU A 72 19.40 -23.85 12.29
C LEU A 72 18.06 -23.41 12.92
N ALA A 73 17.19 -24.35 13.28
CA ALA A 73 15.96 -24.05 14.01
C ALA A 73 16.24 -23.43 15.39
N ALA A 74 17.25 -23.93 16.11
CA ALA A 74 17.67 -23.39 17.41
C ALA A 74 18.27 -22.00 17.28
N LYS A 75 19.09 -21.78 16.24
CA LYS A 75 19.62 -20.46 15.89
C LYS A 75 18.48 -19.48 15.58
N SER A 76 17.48 -19.90 14.82
CA SER A 76 16.31 -19.08 14.50
C SER A 76 15.49 -18.76 15.76
N ALA A 77 15.25 -19.74 16.63
CA ALA A 77 14.52 -19.54 17.88
C ALA A 77 15.24 -18.57 18.84
N ALA A 78 16.56 -18.68 18.98
CA ALA A 78 17.37 -17.72 19.72
C ALA A 78 17.36 -16.32 19.06
N GLY A 79 17.46 -16.26 17.72
CA GLY A 79 17.41 -15.01 16.97
C GLY A 79 16.07 -14.25 17.08
N LYS A 80 14.96 -14.94 17.38
CA LYS A 80 13.66 -14.30 17.66
C LYS A 80 13.67 -13.50 18.97
N LEU A 81 14.45 -13.94 19.97
CA LEU A 81 14.59 -13.23 21.24
C LEU A 81 15.45 -11.95 21.11
N ARG A 82 16.26 -11.84 20.05
CA ARG A 82 17.12 -10.67 19.77
C ARG A 82 16.33 -9.43 19.38
N THR A 83 15.24 -9.58 18.63
CA THR A 83 14.45 -8.42 18.24
C THR A 83 13.77 -7.90 19.50
N GLY A 84 14.14 -6.71 19.99
CA GLY A 84 13.52 -6.06 21.17
C GLY A 84 11.99 -6.12 21.18
N LYS A 85 11.39 -6.29 19.99
CA LYS A 85 10.01 -6.72 19.74
C LYS A 85 9.41 -7.77 20.68
N VAL A 86 10.16 -8.75 21.21
CA VAL A 86 9.59 -9.77 22.14
C VAL A 86 9.47 -9.25 23.58
N PHE A 87 10.43 -8.47 24.05
CA PHE A 87 10.45 -7.91 25.41
C PHE A 87 9.65 -6.60 25.53
N ASP A 88 9.52 -5.89 24.41
CA ASP A 88 8.66 -4.73 24.21
C ASP A 88 7.27 -5.09 23.70
N ALA A 89 6.98 -6.38 23.49
CA ALA A 89 5.66 -6.81 23.04
C ALA A 89 4.59 -6.39 24.04
N MET A 90 3.55 -5.72 23.55
CA MET A 90 2.35 -5.41 24.32
C MET A 90 1.25 -6.41 23.99
N LYS A 91 0.39 -6.67 24.97
CA LYS A 91 -0.82 -7.48 24.84
C LYS A 91 -2.01 -6.68 25.36
N ALA A 92 -3.10 -6.68 24.59
CA ALA A 92 -4.39 -6.20 25.05
C ALA A 92 -5.27 -7.38 25.50
N THR A 93 -5.85 -7.28 26.70
CA THR A 93 -6.87 -8.21 27.20
C THR A 93 -8.20 -7.48 27.25
N LEU A 94 -9.21 -8.03 26.58
CA LEU A 94 -10.56 -7.47 26.53
C LEU A 94 -11.46 -8.06 27.62
N GLY A 95 -12.34 -7.23 28.18
CA GLY A 95 -13.41 -7.71 29.07
C GLY A 95 -14.46 -8.55 28.33
N ASP A 96 -14.73 -8.19 27.08
CA ASP A 96 -15.61 -8.90 26.12
C ASP A 96 -14.96 -8.87 24.72
N ASP A 97 -14.56 -10.04 24.21
CA ASP A 97 -13.93 -10.24 22.90
C ASP A 97 -14.93 -10.50 21.75
N THR A 98 -16.23 -10.58 22.07
CA THR A 98 -17.32 -10.70 21.11
C THR A 98 -17.67 -9.34 20.48
N VAL A 99 -17.37 -8.25 21.17
CA VAL A 99 -17.58 -6.86 20.71
C VAL A 99 -16.49 -6.44 19.72
N MET A 100 -15.22 -6.72 20.03
CA MET A 100 -14.07 -6.30 19.22
C MET A 100 -12.86 -7.21 19.44
N SER A 101 -11.82 -7.03 18.62
CA SER A 101 -10.46 -7.50 18.92
C SER A 101 -9.49 -6.33 18.88
N VAL A 102 -8.42 -6.40 19.67
CA VAL A 102 -7.40 -5.35 19.77
C VAL A 102 -6.04 -5.96 19.46
N SER A 103 -5.28 -5.32 18.60
CA SER A 103 -3.86 -5.59 18.38
C SER A 103 -3.03 -4.41 18.84
N THR A 104 -1.85 -4.69 19.37
CA THR A 104 -0.96 -3.68 19.97
C THR A 104 0.45 -3.81 19.41
N GLY A 105 1.05 -2.68 19.07
CA GLY A 105 2.46 -2.55 18.73
C GLY A 105 3.30 -2.38 19.99
N SER A 106 4.62 -2.46 19.83
CA SER A 106 5.57 -2.29 20.95
C SER A 106 5.57 -0.87 21.53
N ALA A 107 5.09 0.13 20.78
CA ALA A 107 4.98 1.51 21.23
C ALA A 107 3.65 1.83 21.94
N THR A 108 2.73 0.85 22.07
CA THR A 108 1.43 1.09 22.68
C THR A 108 1.55 1.38 24.17
N PRO A 109 1.03 2.51 24.68
CA PRO A 109 1.09 2.81 26.10
C PRO A 109 0.26 1.83 26.93
N GLN A 110 0.81 1.39 28.06
CA GLN A 110 0.09 0.54 29.02
C GLN A 110 -1.05 1.30 29.70
N GLY A 111 -2.17 0.64 29.92
CA GLY A 111 -3.34 1.27 30.54
C GLY A 111 -4.64 0.52 30.27
N ASN A 112 -5.71 1.00 30.90
CA ASN A 112 -7.07 0.51 30.66
C ASN A 112 -7.81 1.52 29.77
N TYR A 113 -8.31 1.04 28.63
CA TYR A 113 -9.02 1.84 27.65
C TYR A 113 -10.47 1.38 27.56
N GLN A 114 -11.41 2.23 27.96
CA GLN A 114 -12.84 1.97 27.80
C GLN A 114 -13.25 2.35 26.39
N MET A 115 -13.81 1.39 25.67
CA MET A 115 -14.12 1.52 24.25
C MET A 115 -15.54 1.05 23.97
N ARG A 116 -16.24 1.78 23.11
CA ARG A 116 -17.59 1.45 22.67
C ARG A 116 -17.66 1.46 21.15
N ILE A 117 -18.01 0.33 20.56
CA ILE A 117 -18.43 0.28 19.15
C ILE A 117 -19.85 0.80 19.10
N ALA A 118 -20.02 2.02 18.60
CA ALA A 118 -21.33 2.64 18.46
C ALA A 118 -22.05 2.16 17.21
N ARG A 119 -21.31 1.93 16.12
CA ARG A 119 -21.88 1.49 14.84
C ARG A 119 -20.84 0.69 14.04
N LEU A 120 -21.30 -0.35 13.35
CA LEU A 120 -20.48 -1.08 12.37
C LEU A 120 -20.55 -0.41 10.99
N VAL A 121 -19.59 -0.72 10.14
CA VAL A 121 -19.61 -0.27 8.74
C VAL A 121 -20.77 -0.92 7.99
N SER A 122 -21.41 -0.17 7.09
CA SER A 122 -22.39 -0.68 6.12
C SER A 122 -21.96 -0.37 4.69
N THR A 123 -22.50 -1.13 3.74
CA THR A 123 -22.32 -0.95 2.29
C THR A 123 -23.61 -0.45 1.67
N SER A 124 -23.52 0.45 0.68
CA SER A 124 -24.69 0.95 -0.02
C SER A 124 -25.43 -0.15 -0.77
N GLN A 125 -26.76 -0.15 -0.68
CA GLN A 125 -27.61 -0.98 -1.51
C GLN A 125 -28.75 -0.15 -2.12
N LEU A 126 -28.89 -0.24 -3.44
CA LEU A 126 -29.95 0.41 -4.20
C LEU A 126 -30.92 -0.63 -4.76
N LEU A 127 -32.20 -0.30 -4.83
CA LEU A 127 -33.25 -1.16 -5.37
C LEU A 127 -34.15 -0.37 -6.32
N SER A 128 -34.40 -0.92 -7.52
CA SER A 128 -35.31 -0.33 -8.50
C SER A 128 -36.79 -0.52 -8.15
N ARG A 129 -37.65 0.14 -8.92
CA ARG A 129 -39.07 -0.23 -9.06
C ARG A 129 -39.25 -1.68 -9.53
N GLY A 130 -40.48 -2.17 -9.42
CA GLY A 130 -40.85 -3.50 -9.90
C GLY A 130 -40.92 -3.58 -11.43
N PHE A 131 -40.61 -4.76 -11.96
CA PHE A 131 -40.79 -5.13 -13.37
C PHE A 131 -41.57 -6.44 -13.48
N ALA A 132 -42.33 -6.57 -14.56
CA ALA A 132 -43.18 -7.74 -14.82
C ALA A 132 -42.38 -8.99 -15.18
N SER A 133 -41.21 -8.84 -15.79
CA SER A 133 -40.37 -9.93 -16.30
C SER A 133 -38.90 -9.56 -16.23
N THR A 134 -38.04 -10.59 -16.15
CA THR A 134 -36.58 -10.41 -16.15
C THR A 134 -35.97 -10.41 -17.55
N ASN A 135 -36.68 -10.93 -18.56
CA ASN A 135 -36.11 -11.25 -19.88
C ASN A 135 -37.00 -10.90 -21.08
N THR A 136 -38.16 -10.28 -20.87
CA THR A 136 -39.05 -9.88 -21.98
C THR A 136 -39.42 -8.41 -21.99
N THR A 137 -39.32 -7.72 -20.86
CA THR A 137 -39.63 -6.29 -20.77
C THR A 137 -38.33 -5.50 -20.78
N PRO A 138 -38.07 -4.68 -21.82
CA PRO A 138 -36.91 -3.82 -21.85
C PRO A 138 -36.95 -2.78 -20.73
N ALA A 139 -35.79 -2.40 -20.20
CA ALA A 139 -35.68 -1.32 -19.22
C ALA A 139 -35.73 0.08 -19.87
N GLY A 140 -35.48 0.16 -21.19
CA GLY A 140 -35.52 1.41 -21.94
C GLY A 140 -34.30 2.31 -21.74
N LEU A 141 -33.19 1.79 -21.20
CA LEU A 141 -31.97 2.54 -20.94
C LEU A 141 -31.00 2.50 -22.13
N ASP A 142 -30.33 3.61 -22.42
CA ASP A 142 -29.20 3.67 -23.36
C ASP A 142 -27.84 3.51 -22.66
N ALA A 143 -27.77 3.92 -21.40
CA ALA A 143 -26.59 3.76 -20.57
C ALA A 143 -26.99 3.73 -19.09
N LEU A 144 -26.10 3.21 -18.26
CA LEU A 144 -26.21 3.24 -16.81
C LEU A 144 -24.85 3.58 -16.23
N SER A 145 -24.73 4.73 -15.57
CA SER A 145 -23.49 5.11 -14.89
C SER A 145 -23.58 4.88 -13.40
N PHE A 146 -22.45 4.47 -12.83
CA PHE A 146 -22.29 4.25 -11.41
C PHE A 146 -21.14 5.07 -10.88
N GLU A 147 -21.35 5.64 -9.71
CA GLU A 147 -20.32 6.34 -8.97
C GLU A 147 -20.36 5.96 -7.49
N LEU A 148 -19.20 6.02 -6.83
CA LEU A 148 -19.02 5.57 -5.46
C LEU A 148 -18.45 6.69 -4.59
N GLY A 149 -19.12 6.94 -3.47
CA GLY A 149 -18.65 7.82 -2.39
C GLY A 149 -18.86 9.29 -2.66
N ARG A 150 -18.24 9.82 -3.72
CA ARG A 150 -18.27 11.24 -4.11
C ARG A 150 -18.98 11.43 -5.46
N GLY A 151 -18.99 12.66 -5.97
CA GLY A 151 -19.60 13.02 -7.26
C GLY A 151 -21.08 13.36 -7.22
N GLY A 152 -21.72 13.19 -6.06
CA GLY A 152 -23.09 13.66 -5.80
C GLY A 152 -23.15 15.17 -5.58
N VAL A 153 -24.28 15.76 -5.93
CA VAL A 153 -24.59 17.17 -5.64
C VAL A 153 -25.23 17.37 -4.26
N GLU A 154 -25.71 16.30 -3.64
CA GLU A 154 -26.06 16.20 -2.21
C GLU A 154 -24.98 15.41 -1.49
N ASN A 155 -24.47 15.97 -0.40
CA ASN A 155 -23.32 15.43 0.33
C ASN A 155 -23.56 15.48 1.83
N ASP A 156 -23.55 14.30 2.44
CA ASP A 156 -23.51 14.09 3.88
C ASP A 156 -22.41 14.95 4.53
N THR A 157 -22.80 16.10 5.06
CA THR A 157 -21.84 17.07 5.60
C THR A 157 -21.35 16.58 6.95
N ALA A 158 -20.03 16.36 7.07
CA ALA A 158 -19.42 15.85 8.28
C ALA A 158 -19.51 16.86 9.43
N LEU A 159 -19.89 16.40 10.61
CA LEU A 159 -19.98 17.25 11.81
C LEU A 159 -18.62 17.83 12.22
N SER A 160 -17.53 17.14 11.89
CA SER A 160 -16.17 17.60 12.16
C SER A 160 -15.74 18.83 11.35
N THR A 161 -16.41 19.14 10.24
CA THR A 161 -16.06 20.29 9.39
C THR A 161 -16.89 21.54 9.69
N LEU A 162 -17.91 21.42 10.54
CA LEU A 162 -18.81 22.52 10.90
C LEU A 162 -18.24 23.38 12.04
N ASN A 163 -19.02 24.36 12.48
CA ASN A 163 -18.66 25.26 13.57
C ASN A 163 -17.32 25.95 13.33
N ASN A 164 -17.18 26.58 12.16
CA ASN A 164 -15.96 27.29 11.74
C ASN A 164 -14.70 26.40 11.71
N GLY A 165 -14.87 25.09 11.50
CA GLY A 165 -13.78 24.11 11.48
C GLY A 165 -13.37 23.58 12.86
N ASP A 166 -14.00 24.00 13.94
CA ASP A 166 -13.78 23.42 15.27
C ASP A 166 -14.56 22.11 15.47
N GLY A 167 -15.53 21.83 14.59
CA GLY A 167 -16.39 20.65 14.62
C GLY A 167 -17.51 20.73 15.65
N VAL A 168 -18.48 19.84 15.50
CA VAL A 168 -19.60 19.66 16.44
C VAL A 168 -19.31 18.46 17.32
N ARG A 169 -19.31 18.64 18.63
CA ARG A 169 -19.05 17.55 19.58
C ARG A 169 -20.29 16.69 19.75
N GLY A 170 -20.10 15.37 19.76
CA GLY A 170 -21.17 14.40 19.99
C GLY A 170 -21.77 14.53 21.39
N GLY A 171 -23.07 14.26 21.52
CA GLY A 171 -23.77 14.46 22.79
C GLY A 171 -25.19 13.91 22.82
N LYS A 172 -25.91 14.20 23.90
CA LYS A 172 -27.33 13.90 24.07
C LYS A 172 -28.07 15.21 24.20
N ILE A 173 -29.13 15.39 23.43
CA ILE A 173 -29.99 16.57 23.51
C ILE A 173 -31.34 16.20 24.11
N ARG A 174 -31.98 17.16 24.76
CA ARG A 174 -33.36 17.07 25.23
C ARG A 174 -34.21 18.00 24.41
N ILE A 175 -35.27 17.48 23.81
CA ILE A 175 -36.27 18.27 23.10
C ILE A 175 -37.57 18.22 23.89
N THR A 176 -38.18 19.39 24.14
CA THR A 176 -39.52 19.51 24.71
C THR A 176 -40.43 20.23 23.72
N ASP A 177 -41.49 19.54 23.28
CA ASP A 177 -42.49 20.07 22.35
C ASP A 177 -43.42 21.08 23.03
N ARG A 178 -44.23 21.78 22.23
CA ARG A 178 -45.12 22.84 22.74
C ARG A 178 -46.37 22.31 23.45
N LEU A 179 -46.51 20.99 23.59
CA LEU A 179 -47.49 20.29 24.44
C LEU A 179 -46.86 19.74 25.74
N PHE A 180 -45.61 20.12 26.05
CA PHE A 180 -44.83 19.66 27.21
C PHE A 180 -44.45 18.17 27.18
N LYS A 181 -44.42 17.53 26.02
CA LYS A 181 -43.76 16.23 25.90
C LYS A 181 -42.27 16.44 25.75
N THR A 182 -41.48 15.61 26.43
CA THR A 182 -40.02 15.70 26.42
C THR A 182 -39.42 14.37 25.99
N SER A 183 -38.42 14.42 25.11
CA SER A 183 -37.59 13.28 24.74
C SER A 183 -36.10 13.59 24.90
N LEU A 184 -35.29 12.54 25.08
CA LEU A 184 -33.84 12.60 25.10
C LEU A 184 -33.32 11.83 23.90
N ILE A 185 -32.61 12.53 23.01
CA ILE A 185 -32.12 12.00 21.74
C ILE A 185 -30.60 11.82 21.84
N ASP A 186 -30.12 10.60 21.60
CA ASP A 186 -28.69 10.26 21.64
C ASP A 186 -28.04 10.46 20.28
N LEU A 187 -27.21 11.50 20.18
CA LEU A 187 -26.46 11.89 18.99
C LEU A 187 -24.95 11.65 19.18
N SER A 188 -24.55 10.90 20.22
CA SER A 188 -23.12 10.64 20.51
C SER A 188 -22.41 9.82 19.44
N ALA A 189 -23.18 9.15 18.57
CA ALA A 189 -22.69 8.36 17.44
C ALA A 189 -22.91 9.04 16.08
N ALA A 190 -23.56 10.21 16.05
CA ALA A 190 -23.77 10.96 14.83
C ALA A 190 -22.44 11.56 14.35
N THR A 191 -22.21 11.48 13.04
CA THR A 191 -20.99 11.93 12.38
C THR A 191 -21.27 12.85 11.20
N THR A 192 -22.53 12.90 10.71
CA THR A 192 -22.98 13.82 9.66
C THR A 192 -24.25 14.56 10.05
N MET A 193 -24.53 15.68 9.36
CA MET A 193 -25.78 16.44 9.54
C MET A 193 -27.02 15.62 9.23
N GLN A 194 -26.97 14.76 8.21
CA GLN A 194 -28.10 13.90 7.88
C GLN A 194 -28.40 12.90 9.01
N GLU A 195 -27.37 12.34 9.65
CA GLU A 195 -27.57 11.47 10.83
C GLU A 195 -28.21 12.24 12.01
N VAL A 196 -27.94 13.54 12.16
CA VAL A 196 -28.61 14.38 13.16
C VAL A 196 -30.08 14.61 12.82
N VAL A 197 -30.37 14.96 11.56
CA VAL A 197 -31.75 15.16 11.06
C VAL A 197 -32.57 13.88 11.22
N ASP A 198 -32.02 12.75 10.77
CA ASP A 198 -32.66 11.44 10.88
C ASP A 198 -32.96 11.06 12.33
N ALA A 199 -31.99 11.27 13.22
CA ALA A 199 -32.16 10.93 14.64
C ALA A 199 -33.21 11.81 15.34
N ILE A 200 -33.34 13.10 14.97
CA ILE A 200 -34.41 13.96 15.49
C ILE A 200 -35.77 13.53 14.93
N ASN A 201 -35.85 13.23 13.63
CA ASN A 201 -37.09 12.83 12.96
C ASN A 201 -37.56 11.42 13.32
N ALA A 202 -36.66 10.54 13.78
CA ALA A 202 -36.99 9.20 14.22
C ALA A 202 -37.63 9.15 15.62
N ASP A 203 -37.61 10.25 16.39
CA ASP A 203 -38.24 10.30 17.70
C ASP A 203 -39.77 10.46 17.59
N GLU A 204 -40.51 9.45 18.03
CA GLU A 204 -41.98 9.47 18.04
C GLU A 204 -42.57 10.05 19.34
N THR A 205 -41.74 10.38 20.33
CA THR A 205 -42.18 10.85 21.65
C THR A 205 -42.58 12.31 21.61
N VAL A 206 -41.79 13.14 20.92
CA VAL A 206 -42.07 14.56 20.67
C VAL A 206 -42.59 14.79 19.25
N SER A 207 -43.51 15.74 19.07
CA SER A 207 -44.02 16.09 17.75
C SER A 207 -43.14 17.17 17.10
N VAL A 208 -42.01 16.76 16.52
CA VAL A 208 -41.06 17.65 15.84
C VAL A 208 -40.67 17.14 14.45
N SER A 209 -40.16 18.04 13.61
CA SER A 209 -39.51 17.71 12.35
C SER A 209 -38.24 18.54 12.18
N ALA A 210 -37.11 17.91 11.89
CA ALA A 210 -35.86 18.54 11.51
C ALA A 210 -35.66 18.49 9.99
N ALA A 211 -35.13 19.57 9.41
CA ALA A 211 -34.73 19.64 8.02
C ALA A 211 -33.56 20.60 7.86
N ILE A 212 -32.84 20.50 6.74
CA ILE A 212 -31.86 21.50 6.33
C ILE A 212 -32.54 22.43 5.33
N GLU A 213 -32.66 23.71 5.68
CA GLU A 213 -33.24 24.76 4.83
C GLU A 213 -32.24 25.91 4.75
N ASP A 214 -31.90 26.37 3.55
CA ASP A 214 -30.92 27.46 3.32
C ASP A 214 -29.60 27.25 4.09
N GLU A 215 -29.04 26.04 4.01
CA GLU A 215 -27.82 25.59 4.71
C GLU A 215 -27.88 25.70 6.26
N ARG A 216 -29.09 25.75 6.83
CA ARG A 216 -29.31 25.75 8.27
C ARG A 216 -30.15 24.57 8.68
N LEU A 217 -29.77 23.94 9.79
CA LEU A 217 -30.66 23.03 10.50
C LEU A 217 -31.85 23.83 11.04
N VAL A 218 -33.05 23.45 10.65
CA VAL A 218 -34.32 23.97 11.15
C VAL A 218 -35.07 22.84 11.84
N VAL A 219 -35.36 23.01 13.12
CA VAL A 219 -36.18 22.08 13.91
C VAL A 219 -37.52 22.75 14.16
N ARG A 220 -38.60 22.14 13.68
CA ARG A 220 -39.97 22.66 13.75
C ARG A 220 -40.80 21.79 14.70
N ASP A 221 -41.55 22.44 15.59
CA ASP A 221 -42.61 21.80 16.36
C ASP A 221 -43.86 21.64 15.46
N THR A 222 -44.40 20.43 15.44
CA THR A 222 -45.63 20.05 14.69
C THR A 222 -46.79 19.72 15.63
N SER A 223 -46.62 19.90 16.94
CA SER A 223 -47.60 19.58 17.97
C SER A 223 -48.83 20.50 17.96
N GLY A 224 -48.66 21.75 17.50
CA GLY A 224 -49.68 22.79 17.54
C GLY A 224 -49.94 23.39 18.93
N GLY A 225 -49.07 23.07 19.91
CA GLY A 225 -49.19 23.55 21.28
C GLY A 225 -48.86 25.03 21.48
N GLY A 226 -49.29 25.60 22.61
CA GLY A 226 -49.09 27.01 22.97
C GLY A 226 -47.89 27.29 23.88
N ALA A 227 -47.22 26.25 24.40
CA ALA A 227 -46.08 26.40 25.30
C ALA A 227 -44.79 26.79 24.55
N SER A 228 -43.70 26.95 25.30
CA SER A 228 -42.36 27.12 24.74
C SER A 228 -41.84 25.82 24.12
N PHE A 229 -41.20 25.92 22.97
CA PHE A 229 -40.40 24.88 22.35
C PHE A 229 -38.96 24.96 22.90
N ILE A 230 -38.46 23.86 23.47
CA ILE A 230 -37.17 23.83 24.18
C ILE A 230 -36.26 22.77 23.59
N ILE A 231 -35.00 23.13 23.33
CA ILE A 231 -33.91 22.24 22.94
C ILE A 231 -32.71 22.57 23.84
N ASP A 232 -32.25 21.62 24.65
CA ASP A 232 -31.11 21.81 25.57
C ASP A 232 -30.10 20.66 25.46
N ASP A 233 -28.82 20.92 25.73
CA ASP A 233 -27.80 19.88 25.91
C ASP A 233 -27.97 19.14 27.25
N VAL A 234 -27.84 17.81 27.23
CA VAL A 234 -27.84 16.95 28.43
C VAL A 234 -26.43 16.48 28.76
N THR A 235 -25.68 16.08 27.73
CA THR A 235 -24.26 15.71 27.83
C THR A 235 -23.56 16.22 26.58
N GLY A 236 -22.39 16.84 26.74
CA GLY A 236 -21.69 17.50 25.63
C GLY A 236 -22.21 18.92 25.38
N THR A 237 -21.88 19.45 24.20
CA THR A 237 -22.22 20.81 23.74
C THR A 237 -22.80 20.76 22.32
N LEU A 238 -23.56 19.70 21.98
CA LEU A 238 -23.98 19.44 20.60
C LEU A 238 -25.00 20.48 20.14
N ALA A 239 -26.01 20.77 20.96
CA ALA A 239 -27.02 21.77 20.64
C ALA A 239 -26.42 23.18 20.57
N GLU A 240 -25.46 23.49 21.46
CA GLU A 240 -24.67 24.72 21.42
C GLU A 240 -23.83 24.83 20.14
N ASP A 241 -23.03 23.79 19.82
CA ASP A 241 -22.16 23.75 18.64
C ASP A 241 -22.96 23.81 17.31
N LEU A 242 -24.19 23.29 17.30
CA LEU A 242 -25.14 23.41 16.18
C LEU A 242 -25.94 24.72 16.20
N GLY A 243 -25.84 25.53 17.26
CA GLY A 243 -26.59 26.77 17.42
C GLY A 243 -28.11 26.58 17.50
N ILE A 244 -28.58 25.43 17.98
CA ILE A 244 -30.01 25.10 18.14
C ILE A 244 -30.46 25.04 19.61
N GLU A 245 -29.56 25.27 20.57
CA GLU A 245 -29.94 25.41 21.98
C GLU A 245 -30.89 26.62 22.14
N ALA A 246 -32.11 26.38 22.60
CA ALA A 246 -33.16 27.38 22.57
C ALA A 246 -34.32 27.09 23.54
N ASN A 247 -34.93 28.16 24.03
CA ASN A 247 -36.23 28.14 24.72
C ASN A 247 -37.08 29.28 24.16
N VAL A 248 -37.96 28.97 23.21
CA VAL A 248 -38.67 29.96 22.39
C VAL A 248 -40.18 29.70 22.35
N TYR A 249 -40.98 30.75 22.15
CA TYR A 249 -42.42 30.61 21.88
C TYR A 249 -42.76 30.41 20.39
N ALA A 250 -41.75 30.48 19.52
CA ALA A 250 -41.88 30.14 18.10
C ALA A 250 -42.11 28.64 17.93
N ASN A 251 -42.69 28.24 16.80
CA ASN A 251 -42.83 26.83 16.42
C ASN A 251 -41.58 26.27 15.71
N SER A 252 -40.48 27.01 15.67
CA SER A 252 -39.24 26.56 15.05
C SER A 252 -38.01 27.17 15.69
N VAL A 253 -36.92 26.42 15.67
CA VAL A 253 -35.56 26.86 16.00
C VAL A 253 -34.71 26.66 14.75
N THR A 254 -33.99 27.69 14.35
CA THR A 254 -33.09 27.67 13.20
C THR A 254 -31.67 27.90 13.71
N SER A 255 -30.76 27.01 13.33
CA SER A 255 -29.34 27.10 13.67
C SER A 255 -28.69 28.40 13.20
N SER A 256 -27.56 28.75 13.82
CA SER A 256 -26.61 29.71 13.24
C SER A 256 -26.01 29.18 11.93
N GLN A 257 -25.30 30.03 11.19
CA GLN A 257 -24.58 29.57 9.99
C GLN A 257 -23.47 28.59 10.40
N LEU A 258 -23.60 27.32 10.01
CA LEU A 258 -22.68 26.26 10.40
C LEU A 258 -21.51 26.07 9.42
N THR A 259 -21.66 26.57 8.19
CA THR A 259 -20.70 26.48 7.07
C THR A 259 -19.63 27.57 7.07
N GLY A 260 -19.41 28.25 8.20
CA GLY A 260 -18.37 29.26 8.31
C GLY A 260 -16.95 28.67 8.22
N LEU A 261 -16.01 29.50 7.81
CA LEU A 261 -14.58 29.24 7.87
C LEU A 261 -14.03 29.79 9.20
N GLY A 262 -13.03 29.10 9.74
CA GLY A 262 -12.21 29.56 10.86
C GLY A 262 -10.73 29.37 10.56
N ARG A 263 -9.87 29.80 11.49
CA ARG A 263 -8.41 29.61 11.34
C ARG A 263 -8.03 28.13 11.32
N ASN A 264 -8.78 27.28 12.01
CA ASN A 264 -8.53 25.84 12.09
C ASN A 264 -9.08 25.07 10.88
N SER A 265 -9.87 25.70 10.00
CA SER A 265 -10.38 25.05 8.80
C SER A 265 -9.22 24.56 7.93
N ALA A 266 -9.24 23.27 7.59
CA ALA A 266 -8.19 22.65 6.77
C ALA A 266 -8.27 23.14 5.32
N LEU A 267 -7.14 23.45 4.70
CA LEU A 267 -7.10 23.81 3.27
C LEU A 267 -7.60 22.66 2.39
N GLY A 268 -7.39 21.41 2.82
CA GLY A 268 -7.87 20.22 2.12
C GLY A 268 -9.40 20.03 2.14
N SER A 269 -10.13 20.66 3.08
CA SER A 269 -11.59 20.57 3.13
C SER A 269 -12.30 21.67 2.33
N LEU A 270 -11.58 22.66 1.81
CA LEU A 270 -12.14 23.72 0.98
C LEU A 270 -12.55 23.18 -0.40
N ASN A 271 -13.39 23.93 -1.13
CA ASN A 271 -13.82 23.55 -2.48
C ASN A 271 -14.47 22.16 -2.52
N ASP A 272 -15.43 21.88 -1.61
CA ASP A 272 -16.14 20.59 -1.54
C ASP A 272 -15.22 19.39 -1.32
N GLY A 273 -14.14 19.63 -0.57
CA GLY A 273 -13.10 18.63 -0.33
C GLY A 273 -12.15 18.42 -1.52
N GLY A 274 -12.23 19.27 -2.55
CA GLY A 274 -11.25 19.38 -3.63
C GLY A 274 -9.93 20.03 -3.19
N GLY A 275 -9.92 20.71 -2.05
CA GLY A 275 -8.72 21.26 -1.44
C GLY A 275 -8.14 22.46 -2.17
N VAL A 276 -6.87 22.77 -1.87
CA VAL A 276 -6.10 23.85 -2.49
C VAL A 276 -4.77 23.26 -2.97
N LEU A 277 -4.43 23.47 -4.24
CA LEU A 277 -3.12 23.07 -4.76
C LEU A 277 -2.01 23.81 -4.01
N THR A 278 -1.06 23.08 -3.46
CA THR A 278 0.16 23.62 -2.84
C THR A 278 1.37 22.96 -3.49
N ARG A 279 2.32 23.76 -3.94
CA ARG A 279 3.50 23.27 -4.67
C ARG A 279 4.78 23.61 -3.93
N ASP A 280 5.63 22.60 -3.79
CA ASP A 280 6.86 22.72 -3.01
C ASP A 280 7.91 23.58 -3.73
N GLY A 281 8.57 24.46 -2.97
CA GLY A 281 9.70 25.27 -3.44
C GLY A 281 9.40 26.27 -4.56
N VAL A 282 8.13 26.60 -4.82
CA VAL A 282 7.71 27.62 -5.80
C VAL A 282 6.66 28.55 -5.21
N ALA A 283 6.52 29.74 -5.79
CA ALA A 283 5.42 30.64 -5.45
C ALA A 283 4.11 30.08 -6.00
N ASP A 284 3.16 29.81 -5.11
CA ASP A 284 1.83 29.32 -5.47
C ASP A 284 0.97 30.43 -6.08
N PHE A 285 1.10 31.65 -5.56
CA PHE A 285 0.52 32.86 -6.14
C PHE A 285 1.33 34.10 -5.75
N LYS A 286 0.97 35.26 -6.30
CA LYS A 286 1.65 36.52 -6.01
C LYS A 286 0.65 37.60 -5.63
N ILE A 287 1.07 38.53 -4.77
CA ILE A 287 0.27 39.69 -4.41
C ILE A 287 1.07 40.94 -4.80
N ASP A 288 0.52 41.75 -5.68
CA ASP A 288 1.03 43.08 -6.00
C ASP A 288 0.36 44.11 -5.10
N VAL A 289 1.16 44.83 -4.32
CA VAL A 289 0.71 45.98 -3.52
C VAL A 289 1.40 47.24 -4.05
N ALA A 290 0.63 48.11 -4.69
CA ALA A 290 1.09 49.37 -5.25
C ALA A 290 2.36 49.25 -6.14
N GLY A 291 2.49 48.17 -6.91
CA GLY A 291 3.62 47.88 -7.81
C GLY A 291 4.71 47.01 -7.18
N THR A 292 4.61 46.66 -5.90
CA THR A 292 5.53 45.75 -5.22
C THR A 292 4.96 44.33 -5.19
N VAL A 293 5.61 43.40 -5.88
CA VAL A 293 5.15 42.01 -5.99
C VAL A 293 5.76 41.14 -4.90
N TYR A 294 4.91 40.51 -4.10
CA TYR A 294 5.25 39.54 -3.09
C TYR A 294 4.92 38.13 -3.58
N ASN A 295 5.89 37.22 -3.51
CA ASN A 295 5.69 35.80 -3.80
C ASN A 295 5.13 35.10 -2.57
N ILE A 296 4.01 34.39 -2.73
CA ILE A 296 3.39 33.62 -1.67
C ILE A 296 3.59 32.13 -1.95
N SER A 297 4.36 31.44 -1.11
CA SER A 297 4.62 30.01 -1.17
C SER A 297 3.92 29.31 -0.01
N LEU A 298 2.98 28.42 -0.31
CA LEU A 298 2.24 27.60 0.66
C LEU A 298 2.83 26.20 0.80
N GLY A 299 3.58 25.74 -0.22
CA GLY A 299 4.25 24.45 -0.19
C GLY A 299 5.40 24.34 0.81
N ARG A 300 6.00 23.16 0.83
CA ARG A 300 7.17 22.83 1.65
C ARG A 300 8.37 23.57 1.09
N GLU A 301 9.21 24.12 1.96
CA GLU A 301 10.54 24.59 1.57
C GLU A 301 11.60 23.86 2.39
N ASP A 302 12.53 23.22 1.69
CA ASP A 302 13.66 22.52 2.28
C ASP A 302 14.83 23.46 2.52
N ALA A 303 15.60 23.19 3.56
CA ALA A 303 16.87 23.88 3.76
C ALA A 303 17.82 23.56 2.58
N PRO A 304 18.53 24.54 2.01
CA PRO A 304 19.48 24.26 0.93
C PRO A 304 20.58 23.31 1.42
N ILE A 305 21.03 22.41 0.55
CA ILE A 305 22.20 21.57 0.82
C ILE A 305 23.44 22.47 0.72
N THR A 306 24.03 22.76 1.87
CA THR A 306 25.33 23.43 2.01
C THR A 306 26.41 22.42 2.40
N ALA A 307 27.67 22.84 2.34
CA ALA A 307 28.82 22.05 2.78
C ALA A 307 28.70 21.56 4.24
N SER A 308 28.01 22.32 5.12
CA SER A 308 27.80 21.96 6.52
C SER A 308 26.59 21.03 6.77
N THR A 309 25.84 20.68 5.72
CA THR A 309 24.65 19.82 5.86
C THR A 309 25.07 18.43 6.33
N SER A 310 24.37 17.89 7.35
CA SER A 310 24.60 16.52 7.79
C SER A 310 24.02 15.55 6.77
N LEU A 311 24.76 14.49 6.45
CA LEU A 311 24.25 13.41 5.59
C LEU A 311 23.08 12.66 6.22
N ALA A 312 22.91 12.73 7.54
CA ALA A 312 21.76 12.17 8.23
C ALA A 312 20.48 13.00 8.05
N ASP A 313 20.59 14.31 7.78
CA ASP A 313 19.44 15.20 7.57
C ASP A 313 18.87 15.09 6.14
N LEU A 314 19.67 14.56 5.21
CA LEU A 314 19.23 14.31 3.83
C LEU A 314 18.17 13.21 3.78
N ARG A 315 17.38 13.20 2.71
CA ARG A 315 16.24 12.29 2.50
C ARG A 315 15.24 12.35 3.65
N ASP A 316 14.83 13.55 4.04
CA ASP A 316 13.85 13.80 5.10
C ASP A 316 14.26 13.21 6.46
N GLY A 317 15.56 13.19 6.74
CA GLY A 317 16.12 12.59 7.96
C GLY A 317 16.35 11.08 7.89
N ALA A 318 16.06 10.42 6.75
CA ALA A 318 16.43 9.02 6.55
C ALA A 318 17.94 8.83 6.34
N GLY A 319 18.62 9.90 5.96
CA GLY A 319 20.04 9.96 5.70
C GLY A 319 20.46 9.30 4.39
N ILE A 320 21.73 9.51 4.05
CA ILE A 320 22.43 8.74 3.00
C ILE A 320 22.92 7.44 3.61
N ARG A 321 22.53 6.30 3.02
CA ARG A 321 23.07 5.00 3.42
C ARG A 321 24.53 4.93 3.01
N ILE A 322 25.39 4.71 3.99
CA ILE A 322 26.83 4.52 3.80
C ILE A 322 27.20 3.22 4.49
N ASN A 323 28.02 2.41 3.85
CA ASN A 323 28.43 1.14 4.41
C ASN A 323 29.38 1.34 5.61
N THR A 324 29.47 0.31 6.46
CA THR A 324 30.28 0.35 7.69
C THR A 324 31.51 -0.56 7.57
N THR A 325 31.96 -0.80 6.34
CA THR A 325 33.04 -1.72 5.97
C THR A 325 34.06 -0.98 5.12
N ASP A 326 35.20 -1.60 4.82
CA ASP A 326 36.19 -1.05 3.89
C ASP A 326 35.82 -1.32 2.41
N ALA A 327 34.53 -1.49 2.12
CA ALA A 327 34.05 -1.75 0.77
C ALA A 327 33.67 -0.42 0.10
N ASP A 328 33.79 -0.36 -1.22
CA ASP A 328 33.26 0.76 -1.99
C ASP A 328 31.74 0.86 -1.84
N ASP A 329 31.23 2.07 -1.67
CA ASP A 329 29.79 2.39 -1.66
C ASP A 329 29.20 2.49 -3.06
N PHE A 330 29.98 3.01 -4.00
CA PHE A 330 29.61 3.08 -5.41
C PHE A 330 30.87 3.12 -6.29
N THR A 331 30.71 2.85 -7.57
CA THR A 331 31.76 2.93 -8.58
C THR A 331 31.40 3.99 -9.61
N VAL A 332 32.33 4.88 -9.92
CA VAL A 332 32.26 5.82 -11.04
C VAL A 332 32.94 5.20 -12.25
N ILE A 333 32.22 5.08 -13.36
CA ILE A 333 32.77 4.64 -14.65
C ILE A 333 32.82 5.86 -15.56
N THR A 334 34.01 6.22 -16.01
CA THR A 334 34.25 7.44 -16.79
C THR A 334 33.90 7.26 -18.27
N SER A 335 33.83 8.36 -19.01
CA SER A 335 33.66 8.38 -20.47
C SER A 335 34.77 7.66 -21.23
N THR A 336 35.94 7.47 -20.62
CA THR A 336 37.05 6.67 -21.18
C THR A 336 36.99 5.18 -20.81
N GLY A 337 36.00 4.78 -20.00
CA GLY A 337 35.78 3.40 -19.55
C GLY A 337 36.55 3.00 -18.29
N VAL A 338 37.23 3.93 -17.62
CA VAL A 338 37.94 3.66 -16.36
C VAL A 338 36.93 3.58 -15.23
N SER A 339 37.04 2.55 -14.38
CA SER A 339 36.18 2.36 -13.20
C SER A 339 36.95 2.71 -11.93
N VAL A 340 36.39 3.58 -11.11
CA VAL A 340 36.95 4.01 -9.82
C VAL A 340 35.95 3.70 -8.72
N GLY A 341 36.34 2.87 -7.75
CA GLY A 341 35.56 2.61 -6.55
C GLY A 341 35.65 3.78 -5.59
N VAL A 342 34.55 4.09 -4.90
CA VAL A 342 34.46 5.19 -3.95
C VAL A 342 33.99 4.68 -2.59
N ASN A 343 34.76 4.93 -1.52
CA ASN A 343 34.46 4.49 -0.16
C ASN A 343 34.17 5.68 0.77
N LEU A 344 32.91 5.78 1.23
CA LEU A 344 32.45 6.81 2.17
C LEU A 344 32.40 6.31 3.63
N GLY A 345 32.65 5.01 3.85
CA GLY A 345 32.66 4.34 5.14
C GLY A 345 33.93 4.60 5.97
N ASP A 346 34.12 3.79 7.01
CA ASP A 346 35.36 3.80 7.79
C ASP A 346 36.47 3.08 6.99
N ILE A 347 37.58 3.75 6.71
CA ILE A 347 38.77 3.16 6.07
C ILE A 347 39.65 2.55 7.15
N ILE A 348 40.06 1.30 6.97
CA ILE A 348 40.79 0.51 7.96
C ILE A 348 42.13 0.06 7.36
N GLU A 349 43.24 0.59 7.87
CA GLU A 349 44.58 0.08 7.58
C GLU A 349 45.20 -0.50 8.86
N ASP A 350 45.87 -1.64 8.78
CA ASP A 350 46.56 -2.28 9.91
C ASP A 350 45.72 -2.43 11.20
N GLU A 351 44.44 -2.79 11.04
CA GLU A 351 43.46 -2.98 12.13
C GLU A 351 43.02 -1.70 12.87
N GLU A 352 43.45 -0.52 12.44
CA GLU A 352 43.01 0.78 12.97
C GLU A 352 42.21 1.57 11.93
N ILE A 353 41.19 2.31 12.39
CA ILE A 353 40.45 3.24 11.54
C ILE A 353 41.36 4.43 11.25
N THR A 354 41.93 4.47 10.04
CA THR A 354 42.78 5.58 9.59
C THR A 354 41.93 6.78 9.19
N GLU A 355 40.77 6.53 8.58
CA GLU A 355 39.81 7.57 8.26
C GLU A 355 38.38 7.17 8.64
N LYS A 356 37.67 8.07 9.32
CA LYS A 356 36.29 7.82 9.75
C LYS A 356 35.29 8.03 8.60
N LYS A 357 34.15 7.37 8.71
CA LYS A 357 32.99 7.58 7.84
C LYS A 357 32.59 9.05 7.80
N VAL A 358 32.23 9.50 6.61
CA VAL A 358 31.80 10.88 6.38
C VAL A 358 30.45 11.16 7.04
N LYS A 359 30.27 12.35 7.60
CA LYS A 359 29.03 12.78 8.30
C LYS A 359 28.41 14.02 7.70
N THR A 360 29.19 14.81 6.99
CA THR A 360 28.76 16.05 6.34
C THR A 360 28.98 16.00 4.84
N VAL A 361 28.28 16.86 4.12
CA VAL A 361 28.46 17.02 2.67
C VAL A 361 29.87 17.45 2.32
N ALA A 362 30.51 18.32 3.11
CA ALA A 362 31.90 18.72 2.89
C ALA A 362 32.87 17.54 2.94
N GLU A 363 32.76 16.70 3.97
CA GLU A 363 33.60 15.50 4.14
C GLU A 363 33.38 14.50 3.00
N MET A 364 32.12 14.29 2.61
CA MET A 364 31.77 13.41 1.49
C MET A 364 32.39 13.91 0.17
N LEU A 365 32.18 15.18 -0.19
CA LEU A 365 32.72 15.73 -1.43
C LEU A 365 34.25 15.72 -1.46
N ALA A 366 34.91 15.97 -0.32
CA ALA A 366 36.35 15.86 -0.22
C ALA A 366 36.79 14.41 -0.49
N ARG A 367 36.20 13.43 0.20
CA ARG A 367 36.56 12.02 0.04
C ARG A 367 36.38 11.52 -1.39
N VAL A 368 35.22 11.79 -2.01
CA VAL A 368 34.94 11.39 -3.39
C VAL A 368 35.96 11.99 -4.35
N ASN A 369 36.24 13.29 -4.21
CA ASN A 369 37.16 13.97 -5.12
C ASN A 369 38.61 13.53 -4.93
N ASP A 370 39.05 13.24 -3.70
CA ASP A 370 40.40 12.74 -3.42
C ASP A 370 40.63 11.35 -4.03
N GLU A 371 39.63 10.45 -3.95
CA GLU A 371 39.70 9.12 -4.57
C GLU A 371 39.70 9.20 -6.11
N LEU A 372 38.85 10.05 -6.68
CA LEU A 372 38.82 10.30 -8.13
C LEU A 372 40.12 10.94 -8.63
N GLU A 373 40.67 11.92 -7.90
CA GLU A 373 41.92 12.58 -8.25
C GLU A 373 43.11 11.63 -8.17
N THR A 374 43.15 10.77 -7.14
CA THR A 374 44.20 9.75 -6.99
C THR A 374 44.19 8.76 -8.15
N ALA A 375 43.00 8.36 -8.62
CA ALA A 375 42.86 7.39 -9.70
C ALA A 375 43.02 8.00 -11.12
N LEU A 376 42.57 9.23 -11.34
CA LEU A 376 42.39 9.82 -12.68
C LEU A 376 43.23 11.08 -12.92
N GLY A 377 43.79 11.68 -11.87
CA GLY A 377 44.50 12.95 -11.88
C GLY A 377 43.60 14.16 -11.62
N ALA A 378 44.23 15.25 -11.17
CA ALA A 378 43.55 16.47 -10.70
C ALA A 378 42.52 17.03 -11.71
N GLY A 379 41.30 17.25 -11.22
CA GLY A 379 40.22 17.93 -11.94
C GLY A 379 39.65 17.18 -13.14
N LYS A 380 39.97 15.89 -13.34
CA LYS A 380 39.48 15.11 -14.49
C LYS A 380 38.02 14.70 -14.35
N VAL A 381 37.66 14.18 -13.18
CA VAL A 381 36.28 13.92 -12.80
C VAL A 381 36.05 14.54 -11.43
N VAL A 382 35.02 15.37 -11.29
CA VAL A 382 34.76 16.13 -10.05
C VAL A 382 33.30 15.99 -9.66
N MET A 383 33.07 15.67 -8.39
CA MET A 383 31.77 15.77 -7.74
C MET A 383 31.63 17.12 -7.04
N SER A 384 30.52 17.80 -7.26
CA SER A 384 30.21 19.09 -6.64
C SER A 384 28.75 19.20 -6.23
N LEU A 385 28.43 20.21 -5.42
CA LEU A 385 27.04 20.60 -5.19
C LEU A 385 26.46 21.24 -6.44
N ARG A 386 25.21 20.91 -6.75
CA ARG A 386 24.43 21.65 -7.74
C ARG A 386 24.31 23.11 -7.32
N ALA A 387 24.31 24.01 -8.31
CA ALA A 387 24.20 25.45 -8.06
C ALA A 387 22.87 25.86 -7.37
N ASP A 388 21.83 25.05 -7.51
CA ASP A 388 20.53 25.23 -6.83
C ASP A 388 20.52 24.73 -5.38
N GLY A 389 21.60 24.08 -4.91
CA GLY A 389 21.68 23.50 -3.58
C GLY A 389 20.73 22.33 -3.35
N LYS A 390 20.22 21.69 -4.41
CA LYS A 390 19.21 20.61 -4.31
C LYS A 390 19.75 19.21 -4.61
N GLY A 391 21.06 19.05 -4.80
CA GLY A 391 21.66 17.75 -5.06
C GLY A 391 23.11 17.87 -5.50
N PHE A 392 23.61 16.83 -6.17
CA PHE A 392 25.01 16.70 -6.55
C PHE A 392 25.20 16.58 -8.06
N VAL A 393 26.32 17.06 -8.56
CA VAL A 393 26.73 16.92 -9.98
C VAL A 393 28.06 16.18 -10.03
N LEU A 394 28.17 15.25 -10.95
CA LEU A 394 29.45 14.62 -11.31
C LEU A 394 29.81 15.05 -12.74
N THR A 395 30.97 15.67 -12.93
CA THR A 395 31.44 16.16 -14.23
C THR A 395 32.70 15.42 -14.66
N ASP A 396 32.69 14.84 -15.86
CA ASP A 396 33.85 14.21 -16.49
C ASP A 396 34.36 15.06 -17.67
N THR A 397 35.62 15.46 -17.61
CA THR A 397 36.30 16.28 -18.63
C THR A 397 37.33 15.52 -19.45
N MET A 398 37.40 14.19 -19.32
CA MET A 398 38.42 13.36 -19.98
C MET A 398 38.19 13.14 -21.48
N GLY A 399 36.96 13.36 -21.97
CA GLY A 399 36.64 13.40 -23.40
C GLY A 399 36.65 12.06 -24.14
N GLY A 400 36.16 10.98 -23.52
CA GLY A 400 36.02 9.66 -24.15
C GLY A 400 34.70 9.45 -24.92
N SER A 401 34.61 8.35 -25.69
CA SER A 401 33.40 7.97 -26.46
C SER A 401 32.38 7.15 -25.66
N GLY A 402 32.69 6.77 -24.42
CA GLY A 402 31.80 6.08 -23.48
C GLY A 402 30.92 7.06 -22.69
N THR A 403 30.08 6.51 -21.81
CA THR A 403 29.14 7.29 -20.98
C THR A 403 29.66 7.37 -19.54
N LEU A 404 29.54 8.54 -18.90
CA LEU A 404 29.78 8.65 -17.46
C LEU A 404 28.65 7.89 -16.73
N GLN A 405 29.02 6.93 -15.89
CA GLN A 405 28.07 6.12 -15.12
C GLN A 405 28.45 6.06 -13.65
N THR A 406 27.44 5.89 -12.81
CA THR A 406 27.60 5.45 -11.43
C THR A 406 26.89 4.11 -11.25
N ARG A 407 27.51 3.19 -10.51
CA ARG A 407 26.92 1.90 -10.16
C ARG A 407 27.05 1.65 -8.67
N GLY A 408 26.04 1.02 -8.08
CA GLY A 408 26.16 0.54 -6.70
C GLY A 408 27.13 -0.61 -6.57
N VAL A 409 27.89 -0.63 -5.49
CA VAL A 409 28.75 -1.74 -5.08
C VAL A 409 28.65 -1.94 -3.57
N GLY A 410 29.21 -3.05 -3.07
CA GLY A 410 29.24 -3.34 -1.64
C GLY A 410 27.90 -3.83 -1.04
N PRO A 411 27.80 -3.91 0.30
CA PRO A 411 26.66 -4.51 1.01
C PRO A 411 25.32 -3.81 0.80
N GLN A 412 25.37 -2.56 0.35
CA GLN A 412 24.21 -1.70 0.14
C GLN A 412 23.73 -1.69 -1.32
N ASN A 413 24.40 -2.40 -2.24
CA ASN A 413 24.13 -2.41 -3.68
C ASN A 413 24.00 -0.97 -4.23
N ASP A 414 22.91 -0.66 -4.95
CA ASP A 414 22.66 0.66 -5.58
C ASP A 414 22.20 1.75 -4.61
N ALA A 415 21.98 1.42 -3.33
CA ALA A 415 21.38 2.30 -2.35
C ALA A 415 22.11 3.65 -2.17
N THR A 416 23.43 3.65 -2.02
CA THR A 416 24.19 4.87 -1.74
C THR A 416 24.14 5.84 -2.93
N ALA A 417 24.37 5.32 -4.15
CA ALA A 417 24.29 6.11 -5.37
C ALA A 417 22.87 6.63 -5.64
N GLN A 418 21.83 5.85 -5.30
CA GLN A 418 20.44 6.26 -5.40
C GLN A 418 20.10 7.34 -4.36
N ASP A 419 20.58 7.19 -3.13
CA ASP A 419 20.34 8.15 -2.05
C ASP A 419 21.01 9.51 -2.34
N LEU A 420 22.18 9.50 -2.97
CA LEU A 420 22.86 10.69 -3.47
C LEU A 420 22.25 11.25 -4.76
N GLY A 421 21.26 10.57 -5.34
CA GLY A 421 20.60 10.97 -6.58
C GLY A 421 21.47 10.85 -7.83
N ILE A 422 22.67 10.28 -7.73
CA ILE A 422 23.63 10.22 -8.85
C ILE A 422 23.57 8.89 -9.62
N PHE A 423 22.74 7.93 -9.20
CA PHE A 423 22.64 6.60 -9.82
C PHE A 423 22.12 6.68 -11.27
N THR A 424 22.91 6.15 -12.22
CA THR A 424 22.54 6.14 -13.65
C THR A 424 22.13 4.77 -14.19
N GLY A 425 22.38 3.69 -13.44
CA GLY A 425 22.20 2.32 -13.92
C GLY A 425 23.00 2.04 -15.21
N VAL A 426 22.49 1.15 -16.06
CA VAL A 426 23.11 0.77 -17.35
C VAL A 426 22.63 1.71 -18.47
N SER A 427 22.95 2.99 -18.39
CA SER A 427 22.55 3.97 -19.41
C SER A 427 23.49 3.96 -20.63
N THR A 428 22.89 4.03 -21.83
CA THR A 428 23.59 4.08 -23.13
C THR A 428 23.73 5.49 -23.71
N SER A 429 23.35 6.55 -22.98
CA SER A 429 23.41 7.95 -23.49
C SER A 429 24.69 8.70 -23.07
N GLY A 430 25.36 9.30 -24.06
CA GLY A 430 26.67 10.01 -24.02
C GLY A 430 26.80 11.29 -23.20
N ALA A 431 26.29 11.35 -21.97
CA ALA A 431 26.46 12.54 -21.13
C ALA A 431 27.82 12.55 -20.43
N ALA A 432 28.57 13.65 -20.55
CA ALA A 432 29.81 13.93 -19.81
C ALA A 432 29.55 14.47 -18.39
N VAL A 433 28.28 14.69 -18.04
CA VAL A 433 27.84 15.23 -16.76
C VAL A 433 26.68 14.38 -16.26
N ILE A 434 26.76 13.88 -15.03
CA ILE A 434 25.63 13.35 -14.28
C ILE A 434 25.11 14.49 -13.42
N ASN A 435 23.95 15.04 -13.79
CA ASN A 435 23.22 15.95 -12.93
C ASN A 435 22.29 15.10 -12.06
N GLY A 436 22.67 14.87 -10.81
CA GLY A 436 21.93 14.00 -9.90
C GLY A 436 20.52 14.51 -9.64
N SER A 437 19.60 13.60 -9.30
CA SER A 437 18.23 13.93 -8.89
C SER A 437 18.23 14.82 -7.65
N VAL A 438 17.08 15.46 -7.41
CA VAL A 438 16.91 16.31 -6.22
C VAL A 438 16.97 15.43 -4.97
N VAL A 439 17.88 15.76 -4.07
CA VAL A 439 17.99 15.14 -2.75
C VAL A 439 17.31 16.09 -1.76
N ARG A 440 16.19 15.67 -1.16
CA ARG A 440 15.50 16.47 -0.15
C ARG A 440 16.36 16.60 1.10
N ASN A 441 16.36 17.77 1.72
CA ASN A 441 17.00 18.03 3.01
C ASN A 441 15.91 18.17 4.09
N LYS A 442 16.32 18.43 5.34
CA LYS A 442 15.40 18.77 6.41
C LYS A 442 14.49 19.94 6.02
N VAL A 443 13.21 19.79 6.33
CA VAL A 443 12.18 20.80 6.12
C VAL A 443 12.53 22.06 6.92
N ALA A 444 12.74 23.18 6.22
CA ALA A 444 12.90 24.49 6.86
C ALA A 444 11.53 25.10 7.15
N VAL A 445 10.59 24.89 6.23
CA VAL A 445 9.25 25.46 6.26
C VAL A 445 8.25 24.35 5.88
N PRO A 446 7.32 23.98 6.77
CA PRO A 446 6.29 23.00 6.44
C PRO A 446 5.24 23.57 5.48
N ARG A 447 4.52 22.68 4.80
CA ARG A 447 3.35 23.04 3.99
C ARG A 447 2.29 23.70 4.87
N ALA A 448 1.62 24.72 4.36
CA ALA A 448 0.42 25.26 4.98
C ALA A 448 -0.71 24.22 4.92
N THR A 449 -1.35 23.95 6.05
CA THR A 449 -2.41 22.93 6.15
C THR A 449 -3.77 23.52 6.52
N THR A 450 -3.78 24.69 7.15
CA THR A 450 -4.98 25.38 7.61
C THR A 450 -5.12 26.79 7.02
N ILE A 451 -6.31 27.38 7.10
CA ILE A 451 -6.52 28.81 6.79
C ILE A 451 -5.63 29.70 7.69
N GLY A 452 -5.44 29.32 8.95
CA GLY A 452 -4.53 30.01 9.86
C GLY A 452 -3.10 30.03 9.32
N ASP A 453 -2.57 28.88 8.89
CA ASP A 453 -1.24 28.78 8.28
C ASP A 453 -1.13 29.66 7.03
N LEU A 454 -2.17 29.68 6.18
CA LEU A 454 -2.24 30.54 4.99
C LEU A 454 -2.19 32.02 5.35
N MET A 455 -2.99 32.45 6.34
CA MET A 455 -3.03 33.85 6.78
C MET A 455 -1.67 34.27 7.34
N ASP A 456 -1.06 33.44 8.18
CA ASP A 456 0.24 33.69 8.79
C ASP A 456 1.35 33.68 7.73
N ARG A 457 1.21 32.82 6.70
CA ARG A 457 2.11 32.78 5.54
C ARG A 457 2.10 34.09 4.76
N ILE A 458 0.91 34.58 4.41
CA ILE A 458 0.73 35.85 3.69
C ILE A 458 1.31 37.00 4.52
N ALA A 459 0.99 37.06 5.82
CA ALA A 459 1.51 38.10 6.70
C ALA A 459 3.05 38.06 6.77
N THR A 460 3.64 36.88 6.93
CA THR A 460 5.09 36.71 7.03
C THR A 460 5.80 37.06 5.73
N GLN A 461 5.35 36.52 4.59
CA GLN A 461 6.01 36.72 3.28
C GLN A 461 5.78 38.13 2.69
N THR A 462 4.76 38.85 3.17
CA THR A 462 4.57 40.28 2.85
C THR A 462 5.15 41.23 3.89
N SER A 463 5.84 40.71 4.92
CA SER A 463 6.35 41.50 6.06
C SER A 463 5.27 42.35 6.74
N GLY A 464 4.04 41.84 6.80
CA GLY A 464 2.87 42.48 7.41
C GLY A 464 2.16 43.53 6.55
N VAL A 465 2.61 43.75 5.30
CA VAL A 465 1.97 44.73 4.38
C VAL A 465 0.55 44.29 4.00
N VAL A 466 0.33 42.98 3.85
CA VAL A 466 -0.98 42.41 3.56
C VAL A 466 -1.46 41.62 4.75
N THR A 467 -2.70 41.91 5.18
CA THR A 467 -3.41 41.09 6.16
C THR A 467 -4.50 40.30 5.44
N ALA A 468 -4.48 38.98 5.60
CA ALA A 468 -5.58 38.11 5.20
C ALA A 468 -6.55 37.93 6.38
N THR A 469 -7.85 38.01 6.12
CA THR A 469 -8.95 37.78 7.07
C THR A 469 -10.02 36.90 6.43
N ILE A 470 -10.92 36.37 7.25
CA ILE A 470 -12.15 35.74 6.76
C ILE A 470 -13.15 36.87 6.47
N ASN A 471 -13.87 36.77 5.36
CA ASN A 471 -14.83 37.79 4.94
C ASN A 471 -16.01 37.88 5.92
N SER A 472 -16.79 38.97 5.83
CA SER A 472 -17.93 39.19 6.73
C SER A 472 -19.05 38.16 6.62
N ALA A 473 -19.13 37.44 5.49
CA ALA A 473 -20.08 36.34 5.30
C ALA A 473 -19.61 35.03 5.95
N GLY A 474 -18.37 34.97 6.43
CA GLY A 474 -17.76 33.78 7.01
C GLY A 474 -17.39 32.69 6.00
N THR A 475 -17.61 32.88 4.70
CA THR A 475 -17.51 31.80 3.71
C THR A 475 -16.31 31.89 2.78
N GLY A 476 -15.55 32.98 2.83
CA GLY A 476 -14.38 33.20 1.96
C GLY A 476 -13.32 34.08 2.61
N LEU A 477 -12.28 34.41 1.84
CA LEU A 477 -11.14 35.22 2.33
C LEU A 477 -11.27 36.68 1.91
N GLN A 478 -10.65 37.57 2.66
CA GLN A 478 -10.45 38.97 2.33
C GLN A 478 -8.97 39.33 2.53
N LEU A 479 -8.40 40.09 1.61
CA LEU A 479 -7.05 40.63 1.73
C LEU A 479 -7.15 42.14 1.92
N SER A 480 -6.37 42.70 2.84
CA SER A 480 -6.28 44.15 3.05
C SER A 480 -4.82 44.61 3.08
N ALA A 481 -4.56 45.76 2.45
CA ALA A 481 -3.25 46.42 2.39
C ALA A 481 -3.37 47.92 2.74
N GLY A 482 -4.23 48.27 3.69
CA GLY A 482 -4.43 49.65 4.14
C GLY A 482 -5.16 50.51 3.09
N ALA A 483 -4.48 51.53 2.56
CA ALA A 483 -5.02 52.39 1.48
C ALA A 483 -4.42 52.06 0.09
N SER A 484 -3.51 51.09 0.02
CA SER A 484 -2.78 50.74 -1.20
C SER A 484 -3.65 49.98 -2.19
N ALA A 485 -3.35 50.11 -3.48
CA ALA A 485 -3.90 49.21 -4.49
C ALA A 485 -3.38 47.78 -4.26
N ILE A 486 -4.24 46.79 -4.40
CA ILE A 486 -3.92 45.37 -4.23
C ILE A 486 -4.43 44.59 -5.45
N THR A 487 -3.56 43.74 -5.99
CA THR A 487 -3.89 42.83 -7.09
C THR A 487 -3.32 41.43 -6.80
N VAL A 488 -4.12 40.38 -7.02
CA VAL A 488 -3.65 38.99 -6.89
C VAL A 488 -3.32 38.44 -8.27
N LEU A 489 -2.09 37.95 -8.42
CA LEU A 489 -1.51 37.48 -9.67
C LEU A 489 -1.19 35.98 -9.60
N ALA A 490 -0.97 35.37 -10.77
CA ALA A 490 -0.56 33.98 -10.88
C ALA A 490 0.81 33.72 -10.23
N GLY A 491 1.01 32.49 -9.76
CA GLY A 491 2.25 31.99 -9.20
C GLY A 491 3.30 31.69 -10.25
N THR A 492 4.15 30.71 -9.95
CA THR A 492 5.17 30.21 -10.87
C THR A 492 4.56 29.22 -11.86
N ILE A 493 4.92 29.32 -13.14
CA ILE A 493 4.55 28.37 -14.20
C ILE A 493 5.50 27.16 -14.11
N ASP A 494 4.99 25.94 -14.27
CA ASP A 494 5.77 24.70 -14.16
C ASP A 494 6.35 24.17 -15.49
N GLY A 495 6.19 24.93 -16.57
CA GLY A 495 6.70 24.60 -17.90
C GLY A 495 5.89 23.57 -18.68
N SER A 496 4.82 23.01 -18.10
CA SER A 496 3.88 22.15 -18.81
C SER A 496 2.99 22.96 -19.78
N SER A 497 2.29 22.27 -20.68
CA SER A 497 1.23 22.85 -21.51
C SER A 497 0.09 23.47 -20.67
N GLN A 498 -0.11 22.98 -19.45
CA GLN A 498 -1.04 23.51 -18.44
C GLN A 498 -0.38 24.54 -17.50
N GLY A 499 0.84 24.98 -17.76
CA GLY A 499 1.61 25.76 -16.79
C GLY A 499 0.94 27.08 -16.39
N VAL A 500 0.16 27.70 -17.29
CA VAL A 500 -0.64 28.90 -16.96
C VAL A 500 -1.77 28.53 -16.01
N SER A 501 -2.62 27.56 -16.36
CA SER A 501 -3.76 27.15 -15.51
C SER A 501 -3.29 26.67 -14.13
N ILE A 502 -2.20 25.91 -14.07
CA ILE A 502 -1.57 25.45 -12.83
C ILE A 502 -1.05 26.64 -11.99
N SER A 503 -0.43 27.64 -12.61
CA SER A 503 0.05 28.82 -11.89
C SER A 503 -1.07 29.69 -11.32
N GLU A 504 -2.28 29.59 -11.84
CA GLU A 504 -3.47 30.31 -11.34
C GLU A 504 -4.26 29.48 -10.30
N ARG A 505 -4.08 28.15 -10.32
CA ARG A 505 -4.95 27.18 -9.62
C ARG A 505 -5.06 27.46 -8.12
N THR A 506 -3.94 27.67 -7.43
CA THR A 506 -3.95 27.94 -5.98
C THR A 506 -4.76 29.20 -5.65
N ALA A 507 -4.52 30.32 -6.35
CA ALA A 507 -5.28 31.54 -6.12
C ALA A 507 -6.75 31.40 -6.49
N ARG A 508 -7.10 30.59 -7.52
CA ARG A 508 -8.49 30.28 -7.89
C ARG A 508 -9.18 29.42 -6.84
N ASN A 509 -8.50 28.39 -6.32
CA ASN A 509 -9.00 27.55 -5.22
C ASN A 509 -9.18 28.33 -3.92
N LEU A 510 -8.48 29.45 -3.75
CA LEU A 510 -8.67 30.38 -2.63
C LEU A 510 -9.67 31.51 -2.95
N GLY A 511 -10.25 31.53 -4.15
CA GLY A 511 -11.21 32.56 -4.57
C GLY A 511 -10.61 33.95 -4.71
N LEU A 512 -9.28 34.05 -4.83
CA LEU A 512 -8.52 35.30 -4.81
C LEU A 512 -8.00 35.72 -6.20
N PHE A 513 -7.94 34.80 -7.16
CA PHE A 513 -7.28 35.06 -8.44
C PHE A 513 -7.92 36.23 -9.22
N GLY A 514 -7.09 37.13 -9.74
CA GLY A 514 -7.52 38.26 -10.59
C GLY A 514 -8.21 39.39 -9.83
N LEU A 515 -8.41 39.26 -8.50
CA LEU A 515 -8.98 40.34 -7.71
C LEU A 515 -8.08 41.56 -7.74
N THR A 516 -8.68 42.72 -8.03
CA THR A 516 -8.03 44.03 -8.02
C THR A 516 -8.89 44.99 -7.23
N GLY A 517 -8.29 45.79 -6.33
CA GLY A 517 -9.02 46.75 -5.52
C GLY A 517 -8.12 47.80 -4.88
N THR A 518 -8.74 48.72 -4.15
CA THR A 518 -8.02 49.69 -3.31
C THR A 518 -8.34 49.40 -1.85
N GLY A 519 -7.29 49.27 -1.05
CA GLY A 519 -7.33 48.96 0.38
C GLY A 519 -7.71 47.54 0.75
N SER A 520 -8.75 46.96 0.14
CA SER A 520 -9.13 45.55 0.36
C SER A 520 -9.78 44.91 -0.87
N VAL A 521 -9.60 43.59 -1.00
CA VAL A 521 -10.30 42.74 -1.96
C VAL A 521 -10.93 41.55 -1.23
N THR A 522 -12.14 41.17 -1.63
CA THR A 522 -12.88 40.04 -1.03
C THR A 522 -13.02 38.93 -2.06
N GLY A 523 -12.60 37.73 -1.69
CA GLY A 523 -12.69 36.54 -2.53
C GLY A 523 -14.06 35.90 -2.51
N THR A 524 -14.23 34.93 -3.42
CA THR A 524 -15.45 34.14 -3.54
C THR A 524 -15.60 33.14 -2.39
N ARG A 525 -16.78 32.53 -2.28
CA ARG A 525 -17.07 31.47 -1.31
C ARG A 525 -16.11 30.29 -1.51
N LEU A 526 -15.51 29.82 -0.41
CA LEU A 526 -14.64 28.64 -0.33
C LEU A 526 -15.27 27.49 0.45
N ALA A 527 -16.06 27.84 1.47
CA ALA A 527 -16.76 26.90 2.30
C ALA A 527 -17.78 26.08 1.50
N SER A 528 -17.82 24.78 1.75
CA SER A 528 -18.87 23.90 1.28
C SER A 528 -20.21 24.30 1.88
N GLY A 529 -21.29 24.07 1.14
CA GLY A 529 -22.63 24.17 1.72
C GLY A 529 -22.97 22.93 2.55
N ILE A 530 -24.03 22.99 3.34
CA ILE A 530 -24.57 21.79 4.00
C ILE A 530 -25.48 21.07 3.00
N ASP A 531 -25.18 19.79 2.79
CA ASP A 531 -25.92 18.89 1.92
C ASP A 531 -26.11 19.41 0.48
N THR A 532 -25.10 20.13 0.01
CA THR A 532 -25.05 20.70 -1.34
C THR A 532 -23.61 20.84 -1.79
N VAL A 533 -23.42 20.99 -3.09
CA VAL A 533 -22.15 21.42 -3.70
C VAL A 533 -22.13 22.91 -3.98
N ARG A 534 -20.94 23.46 -4.14
CA ARG A 534 -20.73 24.82 -4.63
C ARG A 534 -21.06 24.91 -6.11
N THR A 535 -21.60 26.05 -6.53
CA THR A 535 -21.84 26.33 -7.95
C THR A 535 -20.56 26.33 -8.78
N ALA A 536 -19.40 26.57 -8.15
CA ALA A 536 -18.09 26.55 -8.79
C ALA A 536 -17.51 25.14 -9.03
N THR A 537 -18.01 24.11 -8.33
CA THR A 537 -17.51 22.72 -8.48
C THR A 537 -18.39 21.91 -9.43
N MET A 538 -19.52 22.45 -9.88
CA MET A 538 -20.38 21.83 -10.88
C MET A 538 -19.72 21.79 -12.27
N ASN A 539 -20.24 20.94 -13.16
CA ASN A 539 -19.81 20.80 -14.55
C ASN A 539 -18.30 20.58 -14.69
N GLY A 540 -17.75 19.63 -13.91
CA GLY A 540 -16.32 19.32 -13.91
C GLY A 540 -15.41 20.41 -13.35
N GLY A 541 -15.98 21.40 -12.63
CA GLY A 541 -15.25 22.55 -12.10
C GLY A 541 -15.31 23.80 -12.97
N ASP A 542 -16.04 23.77 -14.10
CA ASP A 542 -16.34 24.96 -14.90
C ASP A 542 -17.43 25.84 -14.27
N GLY A 543 -18.17 25.27 -13.31
CA GLY A 543 -19.26 25.90 -12.60
C GLY A 543 -20.42 26.29 -13.52
N LEU A 544 -21.02 27.46 -13.27
CA LEU A 544 -22.19 27.93 -14.02
C LEU A 544 -21.83 28.62 -15.37
N ASN A 545 -20.55 28.75 -15.71
CA ASN A 545 -20.07 29.34 -16.98
C ASN A 545 -20.75 30.69 -17.36
N GLY A 546 -20.93 31.56 -16.36
CA GLY A 546 -21.56 32.88 -16.51
C GLY A 546 -23.05 32.84 -16.86
N ALA A 547 -23.72 31.68 -16.73
CA ALA A 547 -25.15 31.57 -16.85
C ALA A 547 -25.84 32.32 -15.70
N ASP A 548 -26.80 33.17 -16.01
CA ASP A 548 -27.48 33.99 -14.99
C ASP A 548 -29.00 33.97 -15.10
N ALA A 549 -29.55 33.64 -16.28
CA ALA A 549 -30.97 33.70 -16.56
C ALA A 549 -31.60 32.32 -16.77
N ILE A 550 -32.79 32.12 -16.18
CA ILE A 550 -33.66 30.95 -16.36
C ILE A 550 -35.10 31.37 -16.67
N THR A 551 -35.82 30.56 -17.44
CA THR A 551 -37.27 30.67 -17.63
C THR A 551 -37.92 29.31 -17.42
N ILE A 552 -38.96 29.28 -16.59
CA ILE A 552 -39.74 28.07 -16.29
C ILE A 552 -41.20 28.34 -16.60
N GLN A 553 -41.84 27.38 -17.28
CA GLN A 553 -43.26 27.32 -17.54
C GLN A 553 -43.83 26.00 -17.03
N ASP A 554 -44.93 26.08 -16.27
CA ASP A 554 -45.69 24.93 -15.79
C ASP A 554 -46.63 24.38 -16.88
N ARG A 555 -47.34 23.31 -16.57
CA ARG A 555 -48.28 22.70 -17.51
C ARG A 555 -49.63 23.42 -17.60
N SER A 556 -49.94 24.36 -16.71
CA SER A 556 -51.10 25.26 -16.82
C SER A 556 -50.85 26.40 -17.82
N GLY A 557 -49.57 26.64 -18.14
CA GLY A 557 -49.09 27.70 -19.02
C GLY A 557 -48.55 28.91 -18.26
N ALA A 558 -48.59 28.92 -16.92
CA ALA A 558 -47.99 29.95 -16.09
C ALA A 558 -46.46 29.89 -16.20
N SER A 559 -45.81 31.05 -16.30
CA SER A 559 -44.37 31.12 -16.47
C SER A 559 -43.75 32.30 -15.73
N PHE A 560 -42.46 32.15 -15.41
CA PHE A 560 -41.63 33.24 -14.90
C PHE A 560 -40.23 33.17 -15.49
N SER A 561 -39.53 34.30 -15.45
CA SER A 561 -38.11 34.40 -15.76
C SER A 561 -37.40 35.12 -14.61
N MET A 562 -36.17 34.71 -14.29
CA MET A 562 -35.35 35.38 -13.29
C MET A 562 -33.88 35.44 -13.70
N THR A 563 -33.15 36.38 -13.10
CA THR A 563 -31.71 36.62 -13.26
C THR A 563 -31.04 36.73 -11.88
N GLY A 564 -29.71 36.86 -11.82
CA GLY A 564 -28.95 37.02 -10.58
C GLY A 564 -28.58 35.71 -9.88
N LEU A 565 -28.80 34.58 -10.53
CA LEU A 565 -28.49 33.25 -9.99
C LEU A 565 -26.99 32.95 -9.98
N ALA A 566 -26.20 33.61 -10.84
CA ALA A 566 -24.75 33.41 -10.91
C ALA A 566 -24.01 33.88 -9.64
N ALA A 567 -24.64 34.76 -8.85
CA ALA A 567 -24.07 35.29 -7.61
C ALA A 567 -24.21 34.34 -6.40
N LEU A 568 -25.02 33.29 -6.55
CA LEU A 568 -25.27 32.31 -5.49
C LEU A 568 -24.11 31.29 -5.43
N GLY A 569 -23.69 30.96 -4.21
CA GLY A 569 -22.48 30.19 -3.95
C GLY A 569 -22.70 28.68 -3.99
N THR A 570 -23.92 28.20 -3.76
CA THR A 570 -24.24 26.77 -3.72
C THR A 570 -25.46 26.39 -4.53
N LEU A 571 -25.55 25.11 -4.93
CA LEU A 571 -26.68 24.60 -5.70
C LEU A 571 -28.00 24.71 -4.91
N SER A 572 -27.97 24.47 -3.60
CA SER A 572 -29.13 24.63 -2.72
C SER A 572 -29.65 26.06 -2.70
N GLU A 573 -28.77 27.08 -2.65
CA GLU A 573 -29.18 28.48 -2.77
C GLU A 573 -29.85 28.76 -4.12
N VAL A 574 -29.31 28.23 -5.23
CA VAL A 574 -29.88 28.37 -6.57
C VAL A 574 -31.27 27.72 -6.67
N VAL A 575 -31.39 26.47 -6.23
CA VAL A 575 -32.67 25.72 -6.25
C VAL A 575 -33.71 26.41 -5.37
N SER A 576 -33.33 26.86 -4.17
CA SER A 576 -34.22 27.56 -3.24
C SER A 576 -34.70 28.89 -3.81
N ALA A 577 -33.82 29.67 -4.44
CA ALA A 577 -34.19 30.91 -5.10
C ALA A 577 -35.18 30.70 -6.26
N ILE A 578 -34.95 29.66 -7.09
CA ILE A 578 -35.85 29.31 -8.19
C ILE A 578 -37.22 28.86 -7.66
N ASN A 579 -37.25 27.98 -6.67
CA ASN A 579 -38.49 27.48 -6.07
C ASN A 579 -39.30 28.59 -5.39
N ALA A 580 -38.62 29.49 -4.67
CA ALA A 580 -39.27 30.65 -4.05
C ALA A 580 -39.89 31.58 -5.11
N GLN A 581 -39.18 31.82 -6.22
CA GLN A 581 -39.70 32.63 -7.32
C GLN A 581 -40.86 31.95 -8.06
N ALA A 582 -40.81 30.63 -8.25
CA ALA A 582 -41.90 29.85 -8.84
C ALA A 582 -43.18 30.00 -8.01
N LEU A 583 -43.08 29.79 -6.69
CA LEU A 583 -44.18 29.96 -5.74
C LEU A 583 -44.73 31.39 -5.75
N ALA A 584 -43.86 32.40 -5.72
CA ALA A 584 -44.26 33.81 -5.76
C ALA A 584 -44.95 34.21 -7.08
N SER A 585 -44.64 33.50 -8.17
CA SER A 585 -45.18 33.75 -9.51
C SER A 585 -46.40 32.88 -9.84
N GLY A 586 -46.84 32.02 -8.91
CA GLY A 586 -47.95 31.07 -9.13
C GLY A 586 -47.65 30.01 -10.19
N VAL A 587 -46.38 29.62 -10.33
CA VAL A 587 -45.93 28.54 -11.22
C VAL A 587 -45.74 27.28 -10.38
N ASP A 588 -46.54 26.24 -10.62
CA ASP A 588 -46.57 25.03 -9.79
C ASP A 588 -45.49 24.01 -10.20
N VAL A 589 -44.25 24.49 -10.39
CA VAL A 589 -43.07 23.66 -10.68
C VAL A 589 -42.08 23.78 -9.52
N ALA A 590 -41.65 22.63 -8.98
CA ALA A 590 -40.61 22.54 -7.97
C ALA A 590 -39.38 21.81 -8.53
N LEU A 591 -38.21 22.41 -8.34
CA LEU A 591 -36.91 21.78 -8.57
C LEU A 591 -36.44 21.06 -7.29
N SER A 592 -35.85 19.89 -7.48
CA SER A 592 -35.21 19.11 -6.42
C SER A 592 -34.07 18.29 -7.02
N VAL A 593 -33.18 17.75 -6.18
CA VAL A 593 -32.19 16.77 -6.64
C VAL A 593 -32.89 15.45 -6.91
N SER A 594 -32.47 14.74 -7.95
CA SER A 594 -33.07 13.47 -8.34
C SER A 594 -32.59 12.31 -7.46
N ASP A 595 -33.24 11.16 -7.58
CA ASP A 595 -32.91 9.93 -6.83
C ASP A 595 -31.50 9.39 -7.10
N SER A 596 -30.82 9.82 -8.16
CA SER A 596 -29.40 9.48 -8.41
C SER A 596 -28.45 10.29 -7.52
N GLY A 597 -28.89 11.41 -6.95
CA GLY A 597 -28.04 12.37 -6.25
C GLY A 597 -27.10 13.16 -7.17
N LYS A 598 -27.21 13.03 -8.49
CA LYS A 598 -26.27 13.60 -9.49
C LYS A 598 -26.90 14.60 -10.46
N SER A 599 -28.23 14.65 -10.55
CA SER A 599 -28.97 15.53 -11.45
C SER A 599 -30.15 16.19 -10.74
N LEU A 600 -30.75 17.20 -11.36
CA LEU A 600 -32.00 17.80 -10.87
C LEU A 600 -33.23 17.18 -11.52
N VAL A 601 -34.37 17.30 -10.84
CA VAL A 601 -35.69 16.96 -11.36
C VAL A 601 -36.65 18.11 -11.12
N ALA A 602 -37.36 18.51 -12.17
CA ALA A 602 -38.44 19.47 -12.15
C ALA A 602 -39.77 18.72 -12.08
N LYS A 603 -40.61 19.01 -11.08
CA LYS A 603 -41.90 18.36 -10.88
C LYS A 603 -43.02 19.39 -10.94
N ASP A 604 -44.00 19.15 -11.81
CA ASP A 604 -45.20 19.96 -11.96
C ASP A 604 -46.36 19.38 -11.16
N THR A 605 -47.08 20.26 -10.44
CA THR A 605 -48.32 19.91 -9.73
C THR A 605 -49.53 20.72 -10.18
N SER A 606 -49.41 21.51 -11.26
CA SER A 606 -50.47 22.37 -11.79
C SER A 606 -51.68 21.58 -12.32
N GLY A 607 -51.45 20.33 -12.75
CA GLY A 607 -52.45 19.48 -13.37
C GLY A 607 -52.85 19.90 -14.80
N GLY A 608 -52.15 20.86 -15.39
CA GLY A 608 -52.42 21.33 -16.75
C GLY A 608 -51.95 20.37 -17.84
N SER A 609 -52.37 20.63 -19.09
CA SER A 609 -52.07 19.79 -20.25
C SER A 609 -50.99 20.35 -21.18
N ALA A 610 -50.52 21.58 -20.96
CA ALA A 610 -49.41 22.13 -21.73
C ALA A 610 -48.09 21.40 -21.41
N ALA A 611 -47.07 21.67 -22.21
CA ALA A 611 -45.73 21.14 -21.94
C ALA A 611 -45.05 21.97 -20.85
N MET A 612 -44.53 21.31 -19.82
CA MET A 612 -43.59 21.93 -18.88
C MET A 612 -42.34 22.32 -19.68
N THR A 613 -41.87 23.56 -19.53
CA THR A 613 -40.71 24.05 -20.28
C THR A 613 -39.71 24.73 -19.35
N LEU A 614 -38.46 24.27 -19.37
CA LEU A 614 -37.32 24.89 -18.69
C LEU A 614 -36.32 25.31 -19.76
N SER A 615 -35.95 26.58 -19.78
CA SER A 615 -35.10 27.14 -20.84
C SER A 615 -34.19 28.25 -20.34
N GLY A 616 -33.17 28.56 -21.15
CA GLY A 616 -32.18 29.60 -20.87
C GLY A 616 -30.86 29.03 -20.38
N ARG A 617 -29.80 29.85 -20.42
CA ARG A 617 -28.43 29.42 -20.14
C ARG A 617 -28.26 28.76 -18.75
N MET A 618 -29.03 29.21 -17.75
CA MET A 618 -28.99 28.59 -16.43
C MET A 618 -29.65 27.21 -16.44
N ALA A 619 -30.74 27.01 -17.19
CA ALA A 619 -31.30 25.68 -17.36
C ALA A 619 -30.31 24.71 -18.03
N THR A 620 -29.53 25.19 -19.01
CA THR A 620 -28.44 24.42 -19.63
C THR A 620 -27.35 24.08 -18.61
N ALA A 621 -26.88 25.07 -17.84
CA ALA A 621 -25.82 24.88 -16.83
C ALA A 621 -26.24 23.97 -15.66
N LEU A 622 -27.54 23.90 -15.38
CA LEU A 622 -28.15 23.00 -14.40
C LEU A 622 -28.60 21.66 -15.01
N GLY A 623 -28.30 21.40 -16.28
CA GLY A 623 -28.64 20.14 -16.96
C GLY A 623 -30.15 19.88 -17.12
N ILE A 624 -31.02 20.88 -16.95
CA ILE A 624 -32.48 20.74 -16.93
C ILE A 624 -33.19 21.40 -18.12
N GLU A 625 -32.47 21.98 -19.08
CA GLU A 625 -33.07 22.57 -20.28
C GLU A 625 -33.84 21.53 -21.09
N ARG A 626 -35.18 21.62 -21.05
CA ARG A 626 -36.07 20.65 -21.68
C ARG A 626 -37.50 21.18 -21.78
N SER A 627 -38.26 20.65 -22.74
CA SER A 627 -39.71 20.76 -22.80
C SER A 627 -40.33 19.37 -22.90
N GLY A 628 -41.42 19.11 -22.18
CA GLY A 628 -42.06 17.81 -22.15
C GLY A 628 -43.49 17.82 -21.62
N SER A 629 -44.23 16.76 -21.95
CA SER A 629 -45.64 16.57 -21.55
C SER A 629 -45.78 15.63 -20.34
N GLU A 630 -44.68 15.35 -19.66
CA GLU A 630 -44.61 14.57 -18.42
C GLU A 630 -44.78 15.49 -17.19
N ASN A 631 -45.24 14.96 -16.05
CA ASN A 631 -45.33 15.72 -14.80
C ASN A 631 -43.97 15.91 -14.12
N SER A 632 -42.93 15.25 -14.63
CA SER A 632 -41.59 15.27 -14.08
C SER A 632 -40.58 15.27 -15.22
N LEU A 633 -39.71 16.27 -15.26
CA LEU A 633 -38.59 16.34 -16.20
C LEU A 633 -37.30 16.19 -15.43
N ARG A 634 -36.58 15.10 -15.70
CA ARG A 634 -35.26 14.85 -15.13
C ARG A 634 -34.18 15.46 -16.01
N GLY A 635 -33.19 16.08 -15.38
CA GLY A 635 -32.01 16.62 -16.02
C GLY A 635 -30.89 15.60 -16.21
N THR A 636 -29.76 16.07 -16.73
CA THR A 636 -28.52 15.31 -16.88
C THR A 636 -27.66 15.39 -15.64
N ASP A 637 -26.68 14.49 -15.54
CA ASP A 637 -25.61 14.53 -14.55
C ASP A 637 -24.91 15.90 -14.54
N LEU A 638 -24.81 16.50 -13.35
CA LEU A 638 -24.20 17.81 -13.12
C LEU A 638 -22.68 17.74 -13.00
N GLN A 639 -22.08 16.54 -12.98
CA GLN A 639 -20.63 16.31 -12.94
C GLN A 639 -19.95 17.13 -11.82
N ALA A 640 -20.32 16.89 -10.56
CA ALA A 640 -19.68 17.58 -9.45
C ALA A 640 -18.20 17.18 -9.35
N GLN A 641 -17.29 18.14 -9.47
CA GLN A 641 -15.86 17.93 -9.37
C GLN A 641 -15.45 17.60 -7.93
N TYR A 642 -14.73 16.51 -7.76
CA TYR A 642 -14.12 16.14 -6.47
C TYR A 642 -12.68 15.63 -6.60
N VAL A 643 -12.18 15.48 -7.84
CA VAL A 643 -10.77 15.25 -8.13
C VAL A 643 -10.18 16.54 -8.68
N THR A 644 -9.10 16.99 -8.05
CA THR A 644 -8.34 18.20 -8.43
C THR A 644 -6.86 17.88 -8.44
N GLU A 645 -6.04 18.81 -8.93
CA GLU A 645 -4.58 18.70 -8.83
C GLU A 645 -4.10 18.65 -7.36
N GLY A 646 -4.85 19.27 -6.45
CA GLY A 646 -4.59 19.26 -5.00
C GLY A 646 -5.09 18.02 -4.27
N SER A 647 -5.78 17.09 -4.94
CA SER A 647 -6.29 15.88 -4.30
C SER A 647 -5.14 15.01 -3.75
N LEU A 648 -5.25 14.64 -2.47
CA LEU A 648 -4.28 13.77 -1.81
C LEU A 648 -4.38 12.34 -2.33
N LEU A 649 -3.24 11.72 -2.66
CA LEU A 649 -3.18 10.35 -3.16
C LEU A 649 -3.73 9.32 -2.17
N THR A 650 -3.72 9.62 -0.86
CA THR A 650 -4.31 8.78 0.19
C THR A 650 -5.83 8.81 0.20
N GLY A 651 -6.45 9.88 -0.29
CA GLY A 651 -7.92 10.03 -0.35
C GLY A 651 -8.55 9.49 -1.64
N LEU A 652 -7.75 9.23 -2.67
CA LEU A 652 -8.21 8.68 -3.96
C LEU A 652 -8.50 7.17 -3.88
N ASN A 653 -9.02 6.60 -4.98
CA ASN A 653 -9.39 5.19 -5.09
C ASN A 653 -10.39 4.76 -3.99
N TYR A 654 -11.49 5.52 -3.87
CA TYR A 654 -12.53 5.29 -2.86
C TYR A 654 -11.98 5.33 -1.42
N GLY A 655 -10.97 6.18 -1.18
CA GLY A 655 -10.27 6.34 0.10
C GLY A 655 -9.38 5.16 0.51
N ARG A 656 -9.04 4.24 -0.40
CA ARG A 656 -8.02 3.21 -0.16
C ARG A 656 -6.60 3.73 -0.36
N GLY A 657 -6.47 4.86 -1.05
CA GLY A 657 -5.21 5.43 -1.50
C GLY A 657 -4.68 4.80 -2.78
N VAL A 658 -3.76 5.52 -3.43
CA VAL A 658 -3.07 5.09 -4.66
C VAL A 658 -1.81 4.27 -4.35
N GLY A 659 -1.16 4.53 -3.22
CA GLY A 659 0.11 3.89 -2.84
C GLY A 659 1.31 4.38 -3.63
N THR A 660 2.43 3.66 -3.52
CA THR A 660 3.69 3.91 -4.24
C THR A 660 3.96 2.79 -5.22
N GLY A 661 4.61 3.06 -6.34
CA GLY A 661 4.89 2.04 -7.35
C GLY A 661 5.49 2.60 -8.64
N ARG A 662 5.84 1.69 -9.55
CA ARG A 662 6.34 2.01 -10.88
C ARG A 662 5.28 1.66 -11.92
N LEU A 663 4.99 2.57 -12.84
CA LEU A 663 4.18 2.30 -14.03
C LEU A 663 5.00 2.50 -15.30
N LYS A 664 4.59 1.83 -16.38
CA LYS A 664 5.17 1.95 -17.72
C LYS A 664 4.13 2.55 -18.64
N LEU A 665 4.50 3.63 -19.32
CA LEU A 665 3.71 4.28 -20.35
C LEU A 665 4.27 3.92 -21.73
N THR A 666 3.37 3.74 -22.70
CA THR A 666 3.68 3.60 -24.12
C THR A 666 2.80 4.58 -24.88
N ASP A 667 3.40 5.52 -25.60
CA ASP A 667 2.66 6.49 -26.42
C ASP A 667 2.28 5.92 -27.79
N SER A 668 1.56 6.72 -28.59
CA SER A 668 1.11 6.30 -29.93
C SER A 668 2.19 6.25 -31.00
N THR A 669 3.37 6.80 -30.71
CA THR A 669 4.59 6.63 -31.53
C THR A 669 5.29 5.31 -31.21
N GLY A 670 4.95 4.67 -30.08
CA GLY A 670 5.55 3.46 -29.56
C GLY A 670 6.74 3.71 -28.64
N ALA A 671 7.03 4.97 -28.30
CA ALA A 671 8.02 5.31 -27.28
C ALA A 671 7.49 4.91 -25.90
N THR A 672 8.41 4.49 -25.02
CA THR A 672 8.04 4.03 -23.68
C THR A 672 8.84 4.73 -22.60
N ALA A 673 8.20 5.07 -21.50
CA ALA A 673 8.87 5.58 -20.31
C ALA A 673 8.35 4.87 -19.05
N ASN A 674 9.22 4.71 -18.06
CA ASN A 674 8.80 4.31 -16.72
C ASN A 674 8.59 5.57 -15.88
N VAL A 675 7.53 5.56 -15.08
CA VAL A 675 7.23 6.58 -14.08
C VAL A 675 7.28 5.94 -12.70
N ASP A 676 8.16 6.45 -11.84
CA ASP A 676 8.30 6.05 -10.45
C ASP A 676 7.50 7.01 -9.56
N ILE A 677 6.54 6.48 -8.81
CA ILE A 677 5.76 7.20 -7.80
C ILE A 677 6.18 6.68 -6.43
N ASP A 678 7.05 7.44 -5.77
CA ASP A 678 7.59 7.10 -4.45
C ASP A 678 6.85 7.84 -3.33
N SER A 679 7.34 7.73 -2.09
CA SER A 679 6.75 8.37 -0.91
C SER A 679 6.78 9.91 -0.94
N ASP A 680 7.48 10.47 -1.92
CA ASP A 680 7.69 11.89 -2.09
C ASP A 680 6.53 12.56 -2.87
N ALA A 681 5.76 11.77 -3.62
CA ALA A 681 4.51 12.15 -4.26
C ALA A 681 3.34 12.08 -3.26
N VAL A 682 2.64 13.21 -3.07
CA VAL A 682 1.58 13.36 -2.07
C VAL A 682 0.25 13.70 -2.72
N THR A 683 0.26 14.46 -3.81
CA THR A 683 -0.94 14.93 -4.52
C THR A 683 -1.03 14.34 -5.91
N LEU A 684 -2.20 14.45 -6.53
CA LEU A 684 -2.40 14.08 -7.93
C LEU A 684 -1.55 14.97 -8.87
N TYR A 685 -1.29 16.23 -8.50
CA TYR A 685 -0.35 17.09 -9.21
C TYR A 685 1.04 16.47 -9.30
N ASP A 686 1.55 15.90 -8.21
CA ASP A 686 2.89 15.28 -8.20
C ASP A 686 2.95 14.13 -9.21
N VAL A 687 1.91 13.30 -9.29
CA VAL A 687 1.79 12.22 -10.27
C VAL A 687 1.70 12.76 -11.70
N MET A 688 0.86 13.78 -11.93
CA MET A 688 0.72 14.44 -13.24
C MET A 688 2.06 15.01 -13.71
N SER A 689 2.76 15.71 -12.83
CA SER A 689 4.08 16.29 -13.09
C SER A 689 5.09 15.19 -13.47
N GLU A 690 5.08 14.07 -12.74
CA GLU A 690 6.00 12.96 -12.98
C GLU A 690 5.70 12.19 -14.28
N ILE A 691 4.44 12.16 -14.72
CA ILE A 691 4.06 11.63 -16.05
C ILE A 691 4.48 12.60 -17.16
N ASN A 692 4.15 13.88 -17.02
CA ASN A 692 4.39 14.91 -18.03
C ASN A 692 5.89 15.20 -18.23
N SER A 693 6.73 14.92 -17.23
CA SER A 693 8.18 15.12 -17.31
C SER A 693 8.90 14.06 -18.17
N ARG A 694 8.23 12.99 -18.62
CA ARG A 694 8.88 11.86 -19.32
C ARG A 694 9.18 12.07 -20.80
N GLY A 695 8.74 13.18 -21.38
CA GLY A 695 9.01 13.51 -22.79
C GLY A 695 8.34 12.59 -23.81
N LEU A 696 7.25 11.92 -23.42
CA LEU A 696 6.35 11.19 -24.33
C LEU A 696 5.37 12.16 -24.99
N THR A 697 4.70 11.74 -26.08
CA THR A 697 3.56 12.49 -26.63
C THR A 697 2.27 12.26 -25.82
N ILE A 698 2.38 12.37 -24.50
CA ILE A 698 1.30 12.14 -23.54
C ILE A 698 1.23 13.33 -22.60
N GLU A 699 0.02 13.86 -22.39
CA GLU A 699 -0.26 14.87 -21.38
C GLU A 699 -1.27 14.34 -20.36
N ALA A 700 -0.86 14.26 -19.09
CA ALA A 700 -1.71 13.97 -17.95
C ALA A 700 -2.37 15.26 -17.43
N ARG A 701 -3.70 15.26 -17.33
CA ARG A 701 -4.50 16.32 -16.69
C ARG A 701 -5.74 15.77 -16.00
N ILE A 702 -6.42 16.60 -15.22
CA ILE A 702 -7.76 16.27 -14.71
C ILE A 702 -8.73 16.20 -15.90
N ASN A 703 -9.60 15.19 -15.91
CA ASN A 703 -10.59 15.02 -16.97
C ASN A 703 -11.72 16.07 -16.89
N ASP A 704 -12.47 16.21 -17.98
CA ASP A 704 -13.48 17.26 -18.11
C ASP A 704 -14.68 17.07 -17.16
N ASN A 705 -14.88 15.86 -16.65
CA ASN A 705 -15.92 15.56 -15.64
C ASN A 705 -15.46 15.90 -14.21
N GLY A 706 -14.18 16.17 -13.98
CA GLY A 706 -13.64 16.48 -12.66
C GLY A 706 -13.62 15.30 -11.68
N ASP A 707 -13.65 14.08 -12.19
CA ASP A 707 -13.77 12.83 -11.42
C ASP A 707 -12.58 11.88 -11.64
N GLY A 708 -11.55 12.27 -12.39
CA GLY A 708 -10.41 11.41 -12.66
C GLY A 708 -9.26 12.08 -13.39
N LEU A 709 -8.24 11.28 -13.67
CA LEU A 709 -7.08 11.67 -14.48
C LEU A 709 -7.29 11.22 -15.93
N VAL A 710 -7.09 12.09 -16.90
CA VAL A 710 -7.02 11.72 -18.32
C VAL A 710 -5.58 11.83 -18.81
N LEU A 711 -5.16 10.86 -19.62
CA LEU A 711 -3.94 10.92 -20.41
C LEU A 711 -4.31 11.20 -21.86
N ILE A 712 -3.92 12.37 -22.33
CA ILE A 712 -4.21 12.85 -23.68
C ILE A 712 -3.04 12.51 -24.60
N ASP A 713 -3.35 11.95 -25.76
CA ASP A 713 -2.35 11.80 -26.81
C ASP A 713 -2.10 13.14 -27.50
N THR A 714 -0.92 13.72 -27.28
CA THR A 714 -0.55 15.01 -27.87
C THR A 714 0.15 14.85 -29.23
N ASN A 715 0.18 13.65 -29.79
CA ASN A 715 0.81 13.38 -31.08
C ASN A 715 0.02 14.05 -32.22
N THR A 716 0.57 15.13 -32.78
CA THR A 716 -0.02 15.80 -33.96
C THR A 716 0.30 15.10 -35.29
N GLY A 717 1.08 14.01 -35.25
CA GLY A 717 1.43 13.18 -36.40
C GLY A 717 0.45 12.03 -36.65
N ILE A 718 0.90 10.98 -37.33
CA ILE A 718 0.10 9.75 -37.50
C ILE A 718 0.37 8.85 -36.29
N ALA A 719 -0.67 8.62 -35.48
CA ALA A 719 -0.63 7.63 -34.42
C ALA A 719 -0.49 6.22 -35.02
N THR A 720 0.57 5.50 -34.64
CA THR A 720 0.84 4.15 -35.17
C THR A 720 0.33 3.03 -34.27
N ARG A 721 0.04 3.33 -33.00
CA ARG A 721 -0.37 2.39 -31.96
C ARG A 721 -1.33 3.08 -30.98
N ALA A 722 -2.16 2.29 -30.30
CA ALA A 722 -2.93 2.76 -29.16
C ALA A 722 -2.00 3.03 -27.96
N MET A 723 -2.25 4.13 -27.24
CA MET A 723 -1.57 4.43 -25.98
C MET A 723 -1.81 3.27 -24.99
N LYS A 724 -0.82 2.97 -24.14
CA LYS A 724 -0.93 1.91 -23.15
C LYS A 724 -0.23 2.28 -21.86
N VAL A 725 -0.88 2.00 -20.73
CA VAL A 725 -0.32 2.15 -19.38
C VAL A 725 -0.39 0.81 -18.63
N GLU A 726 0.71 0.46 -17.96
CA GLU A 726 0.84 -0.80 -17.22
C GLU A 726 1.47 -0.56 -15.85
N ASP A 727 0.98 -1.25 -14.82
CA ASP A 727 1.67 -1.32 -13.53
C ASP A 727 2.86 -2.28 -13.62
N VAL A 728 4.05 -1.80 -13.28
CA VAL A 728 5.26 -2.61 -13.10
C VAL A 728 5.37 -3.07 -11.64
N SER A 729 5.03 -2.19 -10.69
CA SER A 729 4.90 -2.49 -9.26
C SER A 729 3.90 -1.55 -8.59
N GLY A 730 3.35 -1.94 -7.43
CA GLY A 730 2.57 -1.04 -6.56
C GLY A 730 1.12 -0.75 -6.95
N GLY A 731 0.69 -0.98 -8.19
CA GLY A 731 -0.72 -0.85 -8.59
C GLY A 731 -1.23 0.59 -8.73
N VAL A 732 -0.33 1.56 -8.88
CA VAL A 732 -0.62 3.00 -8.95
C VAL A 732 -1.54 3.31 -10.14
N ALA A 733 -1.22 2.79 -11.33
CA ALA A 733 -2.01 3.04 -12.53
C ALA A 733 -3.42 2.44 -12.41
N SER A 734 -3.54 1.26 -11.78
CA SER A 734 -4.83 0.63 -11.52
C SER A 734 -5.67 1.44 -10.53
N ALA A 735 -5.06 1.96 -9.46
CA ALA A 735 -5.74 2.77 -8.45
C ALA A 735 -6.20 4.15 -8.99
N LEU A 736 -5.50 4.69 -9.98
CA LEU A 736 -5.87 5.90 -10.71
C LEU A 736 -6.82 5.65 -11.89
N GLY A 737 -7.21 4.38 -12.15
CA GLY A 737 -8.10 4.03 -13.26
C GLY A 737 -7.48 4.12 -14.65
N ILE A 738 -6.18 4.38 -14.76
CA ILE A 738 -5.47 4.59 -16.03
C ILE A 738 -4.76 3.33 -16.57
N ALA A 739 -4.69 2.23 -15.81
CA ALA A 739 -4.08 0.96 -16.26
C ALA A 739 -4.90 0.26 -17.37
N LYS A 740 -4.82 0.79 -18.60
CA LYS A 740 -5.53 0.27 -19.78
C LYS A 740 -4.75 0.53 -21.08
N THR A 741 -5.23 -0.08 -22.15
CA THR A 741 -4.87 0.26 -23.53
C THR A 741 -5.99 1.12 -24.10
N ALA A 742 -5.65 2.21 -24.79
CA ALA A 742 -6.63 3.06 -25.48
C ALA A 742 -7.43 2.26 -26.53
N ALA A 743 -8.65 2.71 -26.84
CA ALA A 743 -9.57 1.97 -27.71
C ALA A 743 -9.05 1.90 -29.16
N ALA A 744 -8.55 3.01 -29.69
CA ALA A 744 -7.88 3.09 -30.97
C ALA A 744 -6.54 3.84 -30.89
N SER A 745 -5.85 3.89 -32.03
CA SER A 745 -4.60 4.63 -32.19
C SER A 745 -4.89 6.13 -32.21
N GLY A 746 -4.29 6.90 -31.30
CA GLY A 746 -4.55 8.33 -31.14
C GLY A 746 -5.64 8.68 -30.12
N ASP A 747 -6.27 7.67 -29.51
CA ASP A 747 -7.28 7.89 -28.47
C ASP A 747 -6.66 8.13 -27.09
N ASP A 748 -7.38 8.88 -26.28
CA ASP A 748 -7.03 9.20 -24.89
C ASP A 748 -7.35 8.05 -23.92
N ILE A 749 -6.73 8.08 -22.75
CA ILE A 749 -6.98 7.16 -21.63
C ILE A 749 -7.63 7.94 -20.49
N ASP A 750 -8.95 7.76 -20.31
CA ASP A 750 -9.69 8.38 -19.20
C ASP A 750 -9.75 7.50 -17.94
N GLY A 751 -9.15 7.95 -16.85
CA GLY A 751 -9.15 7.33 -15.54
C GLY A 751 -10.35 7.66 -14.65
N SER A 752 -11.46 8.16 -15.23
CA SER A 752 -12.72 8.45 -14.54
C SER A 752 -13.12 7.38 -13.51
N TYR A 753 -13.48 7.84 -12.31
CA TYR A 753 -14.00 7.01 -11.23
C TYR A 753 -15.48 6.68 -11.42
N GLN A 754 -16.22 7.50 -12.18
CA GLN A 754 -17.52 7.15 -12.74
C GLN A 754 -17.39 6.00 -13.74
N ARG A 755 -18.24 4.99 -13.60
CA ARG A 755 -18.24 3.80 -14.45
C ARG A 755 -19.53 3.73 -15.24
N THR A 756 -19.42 3.98 -16.54
CA THR A 756 -20.55 3.87 -17.47
C THR A 756 -20.61 2.47 -18.07
N VAL A 757 -21.81 1.89 -18.07
CA VAL A 757 -22.13 0.64 -18.76
C VAL A 757 -23.03 0.98 -19.93
N ASP A 758 -22.55 0.69 -21.14
CA ASP A 758 -23.31 0.91 -22.37
C ASP A 758 -24.45 -0.12 -22.48
N LEU A 759 -25.66 0.38 -22.70
CA LEU A 759 -26.88 -0.43 -22.81
C LEU A 759 -27.56 -0.18 -24.16
N GLU A 760 -28.54 -1.00 -24.47
CA GLU A 760 -29.45 -0.80 -25.59
C GLU A 760 -30.86 -0.62 -25.02
N THR A 761 -31.69 0.25 -25.62
CA THR A 761 -33.10 0.42 -25.19
C THR A 761 -33.90 -0.88 -25.10
N THR A 762 -33.47 -1.92 -25.82
CA THR A 762 -34.04 -3.27 -25.82
C THR A 762 -33.52 -4.21 -24.74
N ASP A 763 -32.46 -3.83 -24.01
CA ASP A 763 -31.87 -4.66 -22.96
C ASP A 763 -32.87 -4.94 -21.83
N THR A 764 -32.86 -6.19 -21.39
CA THR A 764 -33.70 -6.68 -20.28
C THR A 764 -32.96 -6.59 -18.95
N LEU A 765 -33.64 -6.87 -17.82
CA LEU A 765 -32.97 -6.89 -16.51
C LEU A 765 -31.82 -7.91 -16.46
N ALA A 766 -31.99 -9.06 -17.12
CA ALA A 766 -30.95 -10.08 -17.20
C ALA A 766 -29.73 -9.59 -18.00
N ASP A 767 -29.96 -8.83 -19.07
CA ASP A 767 -28.88 -8.23 -19.88
C ASP A 767 -28.13 -7.15 -19.10
N ILE A 768 -28.85 -6.31 -18.36
CA ILE A 768 -28.25 -5.28 -17.49
C ILE A 768 -27.33 -5.94 -16.45
N VAL A 769 -27.81 -6.96 -15.72
CA VAL A 769 -26.99 -7.67 -14.73
C VAL A 769 -25.75 -8.31 -15.37
N ARG A 770 -25.91 -8.92 -16.55
CA ARG A 770 -24.81 -9.54 -17.29
C ARG A 770 -23.78 -8.49 -17.72
N LYS A 771 -24.20 -7.40 -18.36
CA LYS A 771 -23.32 -6.32 -18.84
C LYS A 771 -22.58 -5.64 -17.68
N ILE A 772 -23.23 -5.42 -16.54
CA ILE A 772 -22.56 -4.90 -15.32
C ILE A 772 -21.48 -5.88 -14.82
N THR A 773 -21.80 -7.18 -14.78
CA THR A 773 -20.85 -8.21 -14.35
C THR A 773 -19.66 -8.31 -15.32
N GLU A 774 -19.90 -8.19 -16.63
CA GLU A 774 -18.86 -8.18 -17.67
C GLU A 774 -17.98 -6.92 -17.62
N ALA A 775 -18.54 -5.77 -17.21
CA ALA A 775 -17.82 -4.50 -17.06
C ALA A 775 -16.78 -4.50 -15.92
N LYS A 776 -16.85 -5.46 -14.98
CA LYS A 776 -15.91 -5.60 -13.84
C LYS A 776 -15.77 -4.33 -12.98
N ILE A 777 -16.86 -3.61 -12.84
CA ILE A 777 -16.93 -2.40 -12.02
C ILE A 777 -17.10 -2.77 -10.53
N PRO A 778 -16.79 -1.88 -9.58
CA PRO A 778 -16.92 -2.13 -8.13
C PRO A 778 -18.38 -2.16 -7.62
N VAL A 779 -19.31 -2.67 -8.43
CA VAL A 779 -20.75 -2.79 -8.13
C VAL A 779 -21.20 -4.21 -8.49
N SER A 780 -21.93 -4.85 -7.58
CA SER A 780 -22.60 -6.13 -7.83
C SER A 780 -24.06 -5.88 -8.16
N ALA A 781 -24.55 -6.44 -9.27
CA ALA A 781 -25.95 -6.34 -9.69
C ALA A 781 -26.64 -7.71 -9.63
N THR A 782 -27.90 -7.76 -9.18
CA THR A 782 -28.72 -8.96 -9.18
C THR A 782 -30.20 -8.64 -9.34
N VAL A 783 -31.00 -9.64 -9.73
CA VAL A 783 -32.47 -9.52 -9.75
C VAL A 783 -33.05 -10.19 -8.51
N VAL A 784 -33.85 -9.45 -7.75
CA VAL A 784 -34.61 -9.94 -6.61
C VAL A 784 -36.06 -10.18 -7.02
N ASN A 785 -36.61 -11.35 -6.69
CA ASN A 785 -38.01 -11.68 -6.91
C ASN A 785 -38.78 -11.61 -5.58
N SER A 786 -39.73 -10.69 -5.49
CA SER A 786 -40.61 -10.50 -4.31
C SER A 786 -41.74 -11.54 -4.21
N GLY A 787 -41.91 -12.40 -5.22
CA GLY A 787 -42.81 -13.56 -5.20
C GLY A 787 -44.30 -13.24 -5.28
N SER A 788 -44.71 -11.97 -5.38
CA SER A 788 -46.10 -11.54 -5.43
C SER A 788 -46.30 -10.27 -6.27
N GLY A 789 -47.50 -10.07 -6.81
CA GLY A 789 -47.86 -8.91 -7.64
C GLY A 789 -47.57 -9.06 -9.13
N SER A 790 -47.99 -8.08 -9.93
CA SER A 790 -47.79 -8.04 -11.39
C SER A 790 -46.40 -7.57 -11.82
N GLN A 791 -45.58 -7.07 -10.87
CA GLN A 791 -44.22 -6.58 -11.10
C GLN A 791 -43.26 -7.09 -10.00
N PRO A 792 -43.06 -8.42 -9.90
CA PRO A 792 -42.39 -8.99 -8.75
C PRO A 792 -40.86 -8.83 -8.77
N PHE A 793 -40.27 -8.51 -9.92
CA PHE A 793 -38.82 -8.46 -10.13
C PHE A 793 -38.24 -7.07 -9.92
N ARG A 794 -37.11 -6.95 -9.24
CA ARG A 794 -36.40 -5.68 -9.00
C ARG A 794 -34.91 -5.85 -9.23
N LEU A 795 -34.26 -4.84 -9.77
CA LEU A 795 -32.80 -4.76 -9.83
C LEU A 795 -32.29 -4.29 -8.48
N SER A 796 -31.36 -5.06 -7.91
CA SER A 796 -30.61 -4.70 -6.70
C SER A 796 -29.16 -4.45 -7.10
N PHE A 797 -28.63 -3.30 -6.70
CA PHE A 797 -27.23 -2.94 -6.84
C PHE A 797 -26.59 -2.84 -5.46
N THR A 798 -25.43 -3.45 -5.28
CA THR A 798 -24.68 -3.43 -4.02
C THR A 798 -23.27 -2.94 -4.29
N SER A 799 -22.81 -1.98 -3.49
CA SER A 799 -21.43 -1.50 -3.56
C SER A 799 -20.45 -2.55 -3.04
N ASN A 800 -19.34 -2.75 -3.75
CA ASN A 800 -18.22 -3.58 -3.28
C ASN A 800 -17.24 -2.79 -2.39
N VAL A 801 -17.55 -1.52 -2.10
CA VAL A 801 -16.81 -0.63 -1.19
C VAL A 801 -17.67 -0.42 0.06
N SER A 802 -17.07 -0.56 1.24
CA SER A 802 -17.74 -0.29 2.51
C SER A 802 -17.54 1.15 2.98
N GLY A 803 -18.38 1.59 3.92
CA GLY A 803 -18.32 2.93 4.47
C GLY A 803 -18.85 3.98 3.52
N ARG A 804 -18.77 5.25 3.90
CA ARG A 804 -19.29 6.38 3.10
C ARG A 804 -18.67 6.47 1.72
N ASN A 805 -17.39 6.11 1.59
CA ASN A 805 -16.70 6.03 0.29
C ASN A 805 -17.33 5.01 -0.67
N GLY A 806 -18.18 4.12 -0.18
CA GLY A 806 -18.95 3.17 -0.96
C GLY A 806 -20.41 3.56 -1.18
N ARG A 807 -20.84 4.79 -0.85
CA ARG A 807 -22.18 5.31 -1.19
C ARG A 807 -22.39 5.16 -2.68
N LEU A 808 -23.39 4.38 -3.08
CA LEU A 808 -23.64 4.08 -4.47
C LEU A 808 -24.60 5.10 -5.05
N MET A 809 -24.19 5.73 -6.15
CA MET A 809 -25.03 6.58 -6.98
C MET A 809 -25.17 5.91 -8.33
N ALA A 810 -26.40 5.74 -8.79
CA ALA A 810 -26.71 5.15 -10.09
C ALA A 810 -27.51 6.17 -10.90
N ASP A 811 -26.94 6.63 -12.01
CA ASP A 811 -27.64 7.50 -12.94
C ASP A 811 -28.09 6.71 -14.17
N THR A 812 -29.41 6.72 -14.36
CA THR A 812 -30.14 6.05 -15.44
C THR A 812 -30.45 7.01 -16.60
N GLY A 813 -29.83 8.20 -16.58
CA GLY A 813 -30.10 9.26 -17.54
C GLY A 813 -31.54 9.76 -17.43
N LEU A 814 -32.20 9.92 -18.58
CA LEU A 814 -33.54 10.50 -18.67
C LEU A 814 -34.67 9.53 -18.26
N VAL A 815 -34.36 8.24 -18.08
CA VAL A 815 -35.33 7.23 -17.67
C VAL A 815 -35.29 7.07 -16.17
N ASP A 816 -36.45 7.12 -15.53
CA ASP A 816 -36.59 6.91 -14.10
C ASP A 816 -36.84 5.42 -13.81
N LEU A 817 -35.90 4.76 -13.13
CA LEU A 817 -36.07 3.38 -12.65
C LEU A 817 -36.67 3.31 -11.24
N GLY A 818 -37.00 4.42 -10.62
CA GLY A 818 -37.52 4.52 -9.26
C GLY A 818 -36.53 3.91 -8.29
N ILE A 819 -35.28 4.36 -8.36
CA ILE A 819 -34.22 3.82 -7.52
C ILE A 819 -34.42 4.33 -6.11
N SER A 820 -34.28 3.44 -5.15
CA SER A 820 -34.41 3.75 -3.73
C SER A 820 -33.28 3.10 -2.96
N THR A 821 -32.72 3.83 -1.99
CA THR A 821 -31.69 3.30 -1.10
C THR A 821 -32.33 2.38 -0.08
N MET A 822 -31.91 1.11 -0.06
CA MET A 822 -32.33 0.12 0.94
C MET A 822 -31.43 0.14 2.17
N THR A 823 -30.16 0.48 1.98
CA THR A 823 -29.17 0.58 3.06
C THR A 823 -28.16 1.63 2.66
N ASP A 824 -27.97 2.62 3.53
CA ASP A 824 -26.94 3.65 3.34
C ASP A 824 -25.55 3.06 3.59
N ALA A 825 -24.56 3.59 2.88
CA ALA A 825 -23.16 3.32 3.19
C ALA A 825 -22.72 4.24 4.33
N ARG A 826 -22.38 3.66 5.49
CA ARG A 826 -21.98 4.42 6.67
C ARG A 826 -20.68 3.86 7.25
N ASP A 827 -19.80 4.75 7.71
CA ASP A 827 -18.51 4.39 8.31
C ASP A 827 -18.68 3.76 9.69
N ALA A 828 -17.88 2.79 10.08
CA ALA A 828 -17.87 2.30 11.46
C ALA A 828 -17.52 3.43 12.44
N VAL A 829 -18.08 3.40 13.65
CA VAL A 829 -17.85 4.40 14.70
C VAL A 829 -17.38 3.72 15.97
N LEU A 830 -16.19 4.11 16.43
CA LEU A 830 -15.60 3.72 17.71
C LEU A 830 -15.52 4.95 18.60
N VAL A 831 -15.95 4.80 19.85
CA VAL A 831 -15.86 5.84 20.87
C VAL A 831 -14.88 5.38 21.95
N LEU A 832 -13.90 6.23 22.26
CA LEU A 832 -12.91 6.02 23.33
C LEU A 832 -13.22 6.94 24.52
N GLY A 833 -13.37 6.35 25.71
CA GLY A 833 -13.67 7.04 26.96
C GLY A 833 -15.05 6.71 27.55
N ALA A 834 -15.19 6.88 28.86
CA ALA A 834 -16.49 6.77 29.55
C ALA A 834 -17.34 7.98 29.16
N GLY A 835 -18.54 7.77 28.63
CA GLY A 835 -19.49 8.84 28.26
C GLY A 835 -20.07 9.68 29.42
N GLY A 836 -19.28 9.96 30.46
CA GLY A 836 -19.56 10.99 31.47
C GLY A 836 -19.00 12.35 31.07
N ASN A 837 -18.89 13.30 32.01
CA ASN A 837 -18.36 14.67 31.80
C ASN A 837 -16.87 14.74 31.39
N GLY A 838 -16.25 13.63 31.00
CA GLY A 838 -14.89 13.56 30.47
C GLY A 838 -14.88 13.66 28.94
N ALA A 839 -13.75 14.05 28.36
CA ALA A 839 -13.58 14.09 26.91
C ALA A 839 -13.73 12.67 26.33
N SER A 840 -14.68 12.52 25.41
CA SER A 840 -14.91 11.31 24.62
C SER A 840 -14.37 11.55 23.20
N PHE A 841 -13.59 10.62 22.66
CA PHE A 841 -13.05 10.71 21.31
C PHE A 841 -13.81 9.79 20.37
N VAL A 842 -14.27 10.33 19.25
CA VAL A 842 -14.98 9.58 18.21
C VAL A 842 -14.02 9.31 17.05
N PHE A 843 -13.88 8.05 16.69
CA PHE A 843 -13.11 7.59 15.55
C PHE A 843 -14.06 7.00 14.51
N THR A 844 -13.82 7.33 13.25
CA THR A 844 -14.55 6.76 12.11
C THR A 844 -13.63 5.92 11.24
N SER A 845 -14.17 4.88 10.60
CA SER A 845 -13.44 4.07 9.63
C SER A 845 -14.36 3.60 8.51
N SER A 846 -13.86 3.61 7.27
CA SER A 846 -14.54 3.04 6.10
C SER A 846 -14.60 1.51 6.12
N SER A 847 -14.04 0.88 7.15
CA SER A 847 -14.11 -0.55 7.42
C SER A 847 -14.40 -0.81 8.90
N ASN A 848 -14.50 -2.08 9.31
CA ASN A 848 -14.56 -2.41 10.74
C ASN A 848 -13.17 -2.40 11.42
N GLU A 849 -12.12 -1.97 10.74
CA GLU A 849 -10.78 -1.82 11.31
C GLU A 849 -10.45 -0.35 11.57
N PHE A 850 -10.10 -0.05 12.82
CA PHE A 850 -9.59 1.23 13.28
C PHE A 850 -8.10 1.07 13.55
N LYS A 851 -7.27 1.80 12.80
CA LYS A 851 -5.82 1.76 12.96
C LYS A 851 -5.38 2.92 13.85
N ASP A 852 -4.38 2.66 14.68
CA ASP A 852 -3.75 3.67 15.55
C ASP A 852 -4.73 4.51 16.38
N VAL A 853 -5.77 3.88 16.94
CA VAL A 853 -6.76 4.51 17.85
C VAL A 853 -6.05 5.15 19.05
N VAL A 854 -5.05 4.43 19.55
CA VAL A 854 -3.96 4.94 20.37
C VAL A 854 -2.69 4.55 19.61
N SER A 855 -1.58 5.28 19.77
CA SER A 855 -0.34 4.97 19.03
C SER A 855 0.03 3.48 19.11
N GLY A 856 0.10 2.80 17.95
CA GLY A 856 0.39 1.37 17.84
C GLY A 856 -0.77 0.43 18.19
N MET A 857 -1.93 0.92 18.62
CA MET A 857 -3.11 0.11 18.93
C MET A 857 -4.12 0.15 17.77
N SER A 858 -4.44 -1.02 17.22
CA SER A 858 -5.52 -1.18 16.24
C SER A 858 -6.67 -1.98 16.81
N VAL A 859 -7.90 -1.62 16.45
CA VAL A 859 -9.14 -2.22 16.93
C VAL A 859 -9.93 -2.73 15.74
N THR A 860 -10.37 -3.99 15.77
CA THR A 860 -11.31 -4.56 14.79
C THR A 860 -12.66 -4.75 15.46
N ALA A 861 -13.67 -4.00 15.01
CA ALA A 861 -15.03 -4.11 15.50
C ALA A 861 -15.71 -5.38 14.97
N LYS A 862 -16.44 -6.07 15.84
CA LYS A 862 -17.23 -7.27 15.51
C LYS A 862 -18.71 -7.06 15.73
N LYS A 863 -19.06 -6.32 16.80
CA LYS A 863 -20.45 -6.05 17.21
C LYS A 863 -20.54 -4.70 17.91
N VAL A 864 -21.70 -4.05 17.80
CA VAL A 864 -22.05 -2.89 18.64
C VAL A 864 -22.07 -3.31 20.12
N GLY A 865 -21.41 -2.54 20.97
CA GLY A 865 -21.25 -2.86 22.39
C GLY A 865 -20.09 -2.09 23.03
N GLU A 866 -19.93 -2.28 24.33
CA GLU A 866 -18.91 -1.61 25.13
C GLU A 866 -18.03 -2.64 25.84
N THR A 867 -16.73 -2.40 25.89
CA THR A 867 -15.75 -3.27 26.54
C THR A 867 -14.54 -2.47 26.98
N THR A 868 -13.74 -3.02 27.89
CA THR A 868 -12.48 -2.41 28.34
C THR A 868 -11.31 -3.24 27.81
N ALA A 869 -10.32 -2.58 27.21
CA ALA A 869 -9.04 -3.19 26.86
C ALA A 869 -7.98 -2.83 27.89
N ALA A 870 -7.46 -3.83 28.60
CA ALA A 870 -6.30 -3.70 29.46
C ALA A 870 -5.02 -4.02 28.68
N VAL A 871 -4.18 -3.01 28.44
CA VAL A 871 -2.90 -3.15 27.75
C VAL A 871 -1.76 -3.29 28.75
N SER A 872 -1.01 -4.37 28.65
CA SER A 872 0.15 -4.69 29.48
C SER A 872 1.29 -5.31 28.65
N ARG A 873 2.48 -5.48 29.21
CA ARG A 873 3.55 -6.27 28.56
C ARG A 873 3.08 -7.71 28.34
N ASP A 874 3.44 -8.30 27.20
CA ASP A 874 3.12 -9.69 26.85
C ASP A 874 4.13 -10.67 27.47
N PHE A 875 4.04 -10.84 28.79
CA PHE A 875 4.89 -11.80 29.49
C PHE A 875 4.70 -13.23 28.97
N ASP A 876 3.47 -13.62 28.60
CA ASP A 876 3.16 -14.97 28.14
C ASP A 876 3.79 -15.26 26.77
N GLY A 877 3.79 -14.28 25.86
CA GLY A 877 4.47 -14.35 24.57
C GLY A 877 5.98 -14.44 24.70
N MET A 878 6.56 -13.66 25.62
CA MET A 878 7.99 -13.75 25.99
C MET A 878 8.32 -15.13 26.56
N LEU A 879 7.54 -15.63 27.53
CA LEU A 879 7.71 -16.95 28.15
C LEU A 879 7.66 -18.07 27.09
N SER A 880 6.71 -17.99 26.16
CA SER A 880 6.56 -18.93 25.05
C SER A 880 7.75 -18.91 24.11
N SER A 881 8.32 -17.73 23.85
CA SER A 881 9.52 -17.58 23.01
C SER A 881 10.75 -18.19 23.65
N VAL A 882 10.97 -17.95 24.95
CA VAL A 882 12.06 -18.57 25.72
C VAL A 882 11.89 -20.09 25.76
N LYS A 883 10.67 -20.58 26.01
CA LYS A 883 10.34 -22.01 25.97
C LYS A 883 10.60 -22.62 24.59
N GLY A 884 10.23 -21.94 23.51
CA GLY A 884 10.50 -22.37 22.13
C GLY A 884 11.99 -22.53 21.84
N MET A 885 12.82 -21.61 22.32
CA MET A 885 14.28 -21.73 22.24
C MET A 885 14.79 -22.95 23.01
N VAL A 886 14.34 -23.14 24.25
CA VAL A 886 14.73 -24.30 25.10
C VAL A 886 14.34 -25.62 24.43
N THR A 887 13.10 -25.73 23.92
CA THR A 887 12.62 -26.91 23.20
C THR A 887 13.50 -27.20 21.98
N SER A 888 13.80 -26.20 21.16
CA SER A 888 14.63 -26.40 19.97
C SER A 888 16.06 -26.85 20.29
N LEU A 889 16.65 -26.35 21.37
CA LEU A 889 17.95 -26.80 21.87
C LEU A 889 17.88 -28.25 22.40
N ASN A 890 16.84 -28.58 23.16
CA ASN A 890 16.64 -29.94 23.68
C ASN A 890 16.36 -30.97 22.58
N ASP A 891 15.62 -30.59 21.54
CA ASP A 891 15.37 -31.42 20.37
C ASP A 891 16.68 -31.74 19.63
N THR A 892 17.57 -30.75 19.54
CA THR A 892 18.90 -30.94 18.96
C THR A 892 19.74 -31.91 19.80
N LEU A 893 19.80 -31.70 21.13
CA LEU A 893 20.54 -32.57 22.04
C LEU A 893 20.01 -34.02 22.03
N THR A 894 18.68 -34.16 22.04
CA THR A 894 18.01 -35.46 21.97
C THR A 894 18.35 -36.18 20.68
N ARG A 895 18.37 -35.47 19.55
CA ARG A 895 18.69 -36.07 18.25
C ARG A 895 20.16 -36.46 18.14
N ILE A 896 21.07 -35.61 18.63
CA ILE A 896 22.50 -35.94 18.72
C ILE A 896 22.70 -37.20 19.57
N ASN A 897 22.10 -37.26 20.76
CA ASN A 897 22.22 -38.43 21.64
C ASN A 897 21.64 -39.70 21.01
N ALA A 898 20.55 -39.60 20.24
CA ALA A 898 19.96 -40.74 19.53
C ALA A 898 20.88 -41.28 18.42
N TYR A 899 21.59 -40.41 17.72
CA TYR A 899 22.53 -40.81 16.66
C TYR A 899 23.91 -41.22 17.15
N ASP A 900 24.28 -40.78 18.36
CA ASP A 900 25.58 -41.04 19.03
C ASP A 900 25.48 -42.13 20.11
N LYS A 901 24.46 -43.01 20.04
CA LYS A 901 24.29 -44.15 20.97
C LYS A 901 24.65 -45.48 20.30
N TYR A 902 25.19 -46.41 21.11
CA TYR A 902 25.27 -47.83 20.76
C TYR A 902 24.02 -48.55 21.29
N ASP A 903 23.32 -49.26 20.41
CA ASP A 903 22.16 -50.08 20.77
C ASP A 903 22.63 -51.49 21.12
N ASP A 904 22.67 -51.79 22.43
CA ASP A 904 23.10 -53.08 22.97
C ASP A 904 22.14 -54.23 22.59
N GLU A 905 20.86 -53.95 22.37
CA GLU A 905 19.85 -54.97 22.00
C GLU A 905 19.95 -55.31 20.51
N ALA A 906 20.04 -54.29 19.64
CA ALA A 906 20.18 -54.48 18.21
C ALA A 906 21.62 -54.82 17.79
N LYS A 907 22.61 -54.68 18.69
CA LYS A 907 24.06 -54.75 18.42
C LYS A 907 24.49 -53.82 17.29
N THR A 908 23.79 -52.71 17.11
CA THR A 908 24.04 -51.73 16.04
C THR A 908 24.57 -50.43 16.62
N LYS A 909 25.53 -49.84 15.91
CA LYS A 909 25.99 -48.48 16.21
C LYS A 909 25.06 -47.45 15.58
N GLY A 910 24.80 -46.37 16.29
CA GLY A 910 24.14 -45.19 15.73
C GLY A 910 24.91 -44.61 14.53
N PRO A 911 24.24 -43.93 13.58
CA PRO A 911 24.86 -43.43 12.36
C PRO A 911 26.01 -42.43 12.60
N LEU A 912 26.02 -41.72 13.74
CA LEU A 912 27.00 -40.69 14.09
C LEU A 912 27.84 -41.05 15.33
N LEU A 913 27.82 -42.33 15.75
CA LEU A 913 28.57 -42.76 16.93
C LEU A 913 30.08 -42.48 16.77
N GLY A 914 30.60 -41.62 17.64
CA GLY A 914 32.01 -41.21 17.63
C GLY A 914 32.37 -40.14 16.58
N ASP A 915 31.37 -39.50 15.97
CA ASP A 915 31.61 -38.38 15.05
C ASP A 915 32.04 -37.12 15.83
N PRO A 916 33.21 -36.52 15.51
CA PRO A 916 33.74 -35.37 16.25
C PRO A 916 32.92 -34.08 16.05
N THR A 917 32.12 -34.00 14.99
CA THR A 917 31.31 -32.82 14.64
C THR A 917 30.14 -32.67 15.60
N VAL A 918 29.38 -33.74 15.83
CA VAL A 918 28.25 -33.72 16.76
C VAL A 918 28.70 -33.65 18.22
N ALA A 919 29.85 -34.25 18.56
CA ALA A 919 30.46 -34.11 19.87
C ALA A 919 30.86 -32.65 20.16
N ARG A 920 31.46 -31.96 19.18
CA ARG A 920 31.80 -30.53 19.28
C ARG A 920 30.54 -29.66 19.41
N ALA A 921 29.49 -29.94 18.64
CA ALA A 921 28.22 -29.22 18.74
C ALA A 921 27.60 -29.35 20.13
N LYS A 922 27.55 -30.58 20.68
CA LYS A 922 27.08 -30.85 22.05
C LYS A 922 27.90 -30.09 23.10
N GLN A 923 29.23 -30.11 22.99
CA GLN A 923 30.12 -29.37 23.92
C GLN A 923 29.92 -27.85 23.85
N GLN A 924 29.72 -27.30 22.65
CA GLN A 924 29.46 -25.88 22.49
C GLN A 924 28.12 -25.49 23.11
N ILE A 925 27.02 -26.23 22.84
CA ILE A 925 25.71 -25.99 23.48
C ILE A 925 25.82 -26.04 25.00
N VAL A 926 26.52 -27.03 25.55
CA VAL A 926 26.73 -27.16 27.00
C VAL A 926 27.53 -25.99 27.56
N SER A 927 28.57 -25.54 26.86
CA SER A 927 29.38 -24.40 27.28
C SER A 927 28.58 -23.09 27.27
N LEU A 928 27.68 -22.89 26.30
CA LEU A 928 26.88 -21.65 26.21
C LEU A 928 26.03 -21.39 27.45
N MET A 929 25.38 -22.42 27.96
CA MET A 929 24.50 -22.33 29.13
C MET A 929 25.24 -22.08 30.45
N GLN A 930 26.55 -22.34 30.49
CA GLN A 930 27.40 -22.14 31.68
C GLN A 930 28.21 -20.85 31.63
N ARG A 931 28.22 -20.17 30.48
CA ARG A 931 28.93 -18.89 30.30
C ARG A 931 28.16 -17.75 30.95
N LYS A 932 28.89 -16.69 31.28
CA LYS A 932 28.34 -15.38 31.67
C LYS A 932 28.04 -14.57 30.40
N ALA A 933 26.96 -13.79 30.39
CA ALA A 933 26.73 -12.81 29.32
C ALA A 933 27.90 -11.82 29.24
N LYS A 934 28.29 -11.41 28.03
CA LYS A 934 29.50 -10.60 27.83
C LYS A 934 29.18 -9.14 28.10
N ASN A 935 29.80 -8.55 29.13
CA ASN A 935 29.68 -7.12 29.49
C ASN A 935 28.22 -6.61 29.56
N VAL A 936 27.32 -7.44 30.06
CA VAL A 936 25.96 -7.04 30.45
C VAL A 936 26.03 -6.54 31.90
N GLU A 937 25.74 -5.25 32.09
CA GLU A 937 25.63 -4.62 33.41
C GLU A 937 24.20 -4.79 33.91
N GLY A 938 24.00 -5.40 35.09
CA GLY A 938 22.66 -5.70 35.60
C GLY A 938 22.65 -6.78 36.68
N ARG A 939 21.48 -6.99 37.31
CA ARG A 939 21.27 -7.97 38.39
C ARG A 939 21.45 -9.42 37.91
N TYR A 940 21.10 -9.69 36.66
CA TYR A 940 21.21 -11.02 36.06
C TYR A 940 22.33 -11.04 35.02
N GLN A 941 23.23 -12.02 35.13
CA GLN A 941 24.38 -12.20 34.22
C GLN A 941 24.50 -13.65 33.72
N TYR A 942 23.73 -14.58 34.29
CA TYR A 942 23.70 -15.99 33.96
C TYR A 942 22.27 -16.47 33.68
N LEU A 943 22.09 -17.36 32.70
CA LEU A 943 20.81 -18.00 32.41
C LEU A 943 20.23 -18.79 33.59
N THR A 944 21.09 -19.30 34.48
CA THR A 944 20.69 -20.00 35.70
C THR A 944 19.99 -19.10 36.73
N GLN A 945 20.29 -17.81 36.73
CA GLN A 945 19.67 -16.84 37.64
C GLN A 945 18.23 -16.51 37.23
N VAL A 946 17.91 -16.65 35.94
CA VAL A 946 16.56 -16.47 35.39
C VAL A 946 15.82 -17.82 35.18
N GLY A 947 16.32 -18.91 35.77
CA GLY A 947 15.59 -20.19 35.81
C GLY A 947 15.89 -21.19 34.69
N LEU A 948 16.88 -20.97 33.81
CA LEU A 948 17.32 -21.97 32.83
C LEU A 948 18.53 -22.75 33.36
N ARG A 949 18.40 -24.08 33.53
CA ARG A 949 19.45 -24.94 34.12
C ARG A 949 19.57 -26.27 33.39
N PHE A 950 20.70 -26.97 33.55
CA PHE A 950 20.82 -28.36 33.07
C PHE A 950 20.21 -29.35 34.07
N GLY A 951 19.42 -30.28 33.54
CA GLY A 951 18.94 -31.48 34.23
C GLY A 951 20.01 -32.57 34.34
N LYS A 952 19.69 -33.62 35.12
CA LYS A 952 20.58 -34.78 35.33
C LYS A 952 20.75 -35.65 34.07
N ASP A 953 19.86 -35.47 33.10
CA ASP A 953 19.78 -36.12 31.80
C ASP A 953 20.54 -35.38 30.69
N GLY A 954 21.15 -34.22 31.01
CA GLY A 954 21.86 -33.39 30.03
C GLY A 954 20.94 -32.55 29.15
N GLN A 955 19.65 -32.43 29.49
CA GLN A 955 18.69 -31.52 28.85
C GLN A 955 18.60 -30.19 29.62
N ILE A 956 18.17 -29.13 28.94
CA ILE A 956 17.91 -27.81 29.52
C ILE A 956 16.49 -27.82 30.12
N GLN A 957 16.38 -27.53 31.42
CA GLN A 957 15.13 -27.36 32.15
C GLN A 957 14.84 -25.86 32.30
N PHE A 958 13.59 -25.47 32.02
CA PHE A 958 13.10 -24.11 32.17
C PHE A 958 12.16 -24.01 33.37
N ASP A 959 12.54 -23.22 34.37
CA ASP A 959 11.77 -22.95 35.58
C ASP A 959 10.94 -21.68 35.39
N GLU A 960 9.71 -21.86 34.89
CA GLU A 960 8.81 -20.74 34.53
C GLU A 960 8.48 -19.84 35.73
N ALA A 961 8.42 -20.39 36.95
CA ALA A 961 8.15 -19.63 38.17
C ALA A 961 9.33 -18.71 38.54
N LYS A 962 10.57 -19.21 38.47
CA LYS A 962 11.76 -18.38 38.69
C LYS A 962 11.96 -17.32 37.62
N PHE A 963 11.63 -17.65 36.37
CA PHE A 963 11.70 -16.66 35.29
C PHE A 963 10.69 -15.52 35.50
N ARG A 964 9.48 -15.85 35.96
CA ARG A 964 8.47 -14.85 36.35
C ARG A 964 8.93 -13.99 37.53
N GLU A 965 9.44 -14.60 38.60
CA GLU A 965 9.98 -13.88 39.75
C GLU A 965 11.10 -12.91 39.35
N ALA A 966 12.02 -13.38 38.48
CA ALA A 966 13.12 -12.56 37.99
C ALA A 966 12.64 -11.35 37.20
N TYR A 967 11.63 -11.55 36.34
CA TYR A 967 11.03 -10.50 35.51
C TYR A 967 10.21 -9.51 36.32
N ASP A 968 9.35 -9.97 37.24
CA ASP A 968 8.54 -9.09 38.09
C ASP A 968 9.43 -8.21 39.00
N THR A 969 10.63 -8.70 39.34
CA THR A 969 11.60 -7.97 40.16
C THR A 969 12.37 -6.91 39.38
N ASP A 970 12.83 -7.21 38.16
CA ASP A 970 13.61 -6.29 37.32
C ASP A 970 13.47 -6.70 35.83
N PRO A 971 12.45 -6.18 35.12
CA PRO A 971 12.19 -6.52 33.73
C PRO A 971 13.34 -6.11 32.80
N GLN A 972 13.95 -4.95 33.05
CA GLN A 972 15.04 -4.43 32.21
C GLN A 972 16.28 -5.31 32.33
N ALA A 973 16.66 -5.73 33.54
CA ALA A 973 17.80 -6.63 33.70
C ALA A 973 17.59 -8.00 33.03
N VAL A 974 16.34 -8.50 32.97
CA VAL A 974 16.02 -9.73 32.22
C VAL A 974 16.12 -9.48 30.72
N GLU A 975 15.62 -8.35 30.23
CA GLU A 975 15.72 -7.98 28.83
C GLU A 975 17.19 -7.84 28.38
N ASP A 976 17.98 -7.05 29.09
CA ASP A 976 19.41 -6.80 28.80
C ASP A 976 20.21 -8.11 28.75
N LEU A 977 19.90 -9.07 29.63
CA LEU A 977 20.50 -10.40 29.64
C LEU A 977 20.39 -11.13 28.29
N PHE A 978 19.26 -10.95 27.60
CA PHE A 978 18.98 -11.61 26.32
C PHE A 978 19.31 -10.75 25.10
N THR A 979 19.14 -9.42 25.15
CA THR A 979 19.10 -8.56 23.96
C THR A 979 20.31 -7.64 23.77
N THR A 980 21.19 -7.48 24.78
CA THR A 980 22.35 -6.58 24.67
C THR A 980 23.23 -6.90 23.46
N TYR A 981 23.51 -5.90 22.62
CA TYR A 981 24.37 -6.07 21.45
C TYR A 981 25.21 -4.82 21.19
N GLN A 982 26.54 -4.97 21.26
CA GLN A 982 27.50 -3.96 20.78
C GLN A 982 28.66 -4.66 20.04
N ALA A 983 28.91 -4.25 18.79
CA ALA A 983 29.95 -4.83 17.93
C ALA A 983 31.04 -3.82 17.61
N GLN A 984 32.31 -4.25 17.64
CA GLN A 984 33.47 -3.58 17.07
C GLN A 984 33.98 -4.45 15.90
N SER A 985 34.23 -3.85 14.72
CA SER A 985 34.61 -4.59 13.50
C SER A 985 36.05 -5.12 13.53
N SER A 986 36.23 -6.19 12.77
CA SER A 986 37.32 -7.18 12.69
C SER A 986 38.59 -6.68 12.00
N SER A 987 39.72 -7.33 12.29
CA SER A 987 40.97 -7.19 11.56
C SER A 987 41.23 -8.26 10.50
N SER A 988 42.13 -7.96 9.54
CA SER A 988 42.59 -8.89 8.50
C SER A 988 43.96 -9.50 8.87
N GLU A 989 44.13 -10.81 8.72
CA GLU A 989 45.42 -11.48 8.94
C GLU A 989 45.97 -12.02 7.60
N ASN A 990 47.22 -11.66 7.29
CA ASN A 990 47.88 -12.00 6.04
C ASN A 990 48.56 -13.39 6.15
N VAL A 991 48.07 -14.40 5.44
CA VAL A 991 48.54 -15.79 5.57
C VAL A 991 49.62 -16.16 4.51
N GLY A 992 50.02 -15.21 3.66
CA GLY A 992 51.10 -15.37 2.70
C GLY A 992 51.17 -14.26 1.66
N VAL A 993 52.22 -14.25 0.84
CA VAL A 993 52.42 -13.25 -0.22
C VAL A 993 51.27 -13.33 -1.23
N GLY A 994 50.37 -12.34 -1.21
CA GLY A 994 49.25 -12.19 -2.14
C GLY A 994 47.95 -12.92 -1.77
N ILE A 995 47.78 -13.37 -0.52
CA ILE A 995 46.52 -13.97 -0.04
C ILE A 995 46.11 -13.31 1.28
N THR A 996 45.25 -12.28 1.19
CA THR A 996 44.51 -11.75 2.33
C THR A 996 43.25 -12.60 2.53
N VAL A 997 43.12 -13.27 3.66
CA VAL A 997 41.88 -13.97 4.01
C VAL A 997 41.16 -13.10 5.03
N ALA A 998 39.97 -12.59 4.67
CA ALA A 998 39.11 -11.93 5.64
C ALA A 998 38.74 -12.96 6.72
N ARG A 999 39.33 -12.82 7.91
CA ARG A 999 38.96 -13.61 9.07
C ARG A 999 37.94 -12.78 9.83
N ASP A 1000 36.66 -12.94 9.48
CA ASP A 1000 35.56 -12.20 10.10
C ASP A 1000 35.44 -12.55 11.58
N THR A 1001 36.25 -11.87 12.40
CA THR A 1001 36.29 -12.05 13.84
C THR A 1001 35.70 -10.79 14.45
N THR A 1002 34.37 -10.66 14.37
CA THR A 1002 33.65 -9.57 15.03
C THR A 1002 33.96 -9.60 16.54
N VAL A 1003 34.63 -8.57 17.06
CA VAL A 1003 34.91 -8.44 18.48
C VAL A 1003 33.74 -7.70 19.13
N TYR A 1004 32.79 -8.46 19.68
CA TYR A 1004 31.67 -7.86 20.40
C TYR A 1004 32.12 -7.26 21.72
N THR A 1005 31.84 -5.99 22.00
CA THR A 1005 32.13 -5.36 23.30
C THR A 1005 31.12 -5.82 24.35
N SER A 1006 29.83 -5.95 24.01
CA SER A 1006 28.80 -6.54 24.88
C SER A 1006 27.86 -7.45 24.10
N LEU A 1007 27.49 -8.60 24.67
CA LEU A 1007 26.68 -9.63 24.01
C LEU A 1007 25.75 -10.35 25.01
N GLY A 1008 24.45 -10.23 24.79
CA GLY A 1008 23.38 -10.97 25.46
C GLY A 1008 23.31 -12.43 24.98
N PHE A 1009 22.52 -13.25 25.69
CA PHE A 1009 22.46 -14.69 25.42
C PHE A 1009 21.84 -15.04 24.07
N SER A 1010 20.92 -14.23 23.53
CA SER A 1010 20.30 -14.50 22.22
C SER A 1010 21.34 -14.48 21.11
N ASP A 1011 22.20 -13.46 21.09
CA ASP A 1011 23.28 -13.33 20.12
C ASP A 1011 24.45 -14.28 20.42
N LEU A 1012 24.78 -14.50 21.69
CA LEU A 1012 25.81 -15.45 22.09
C LEU A 1012 25.48 -16.88 21.61
N ILE A 1013 24.21 -17.28 21.69
CA ILE A 1013 23.71 -18.53 21.14
C ILE A 1013 23.71 -18.47 19.60
N ALA A 1014 23.13 -17.43 19.00
CA ALA A 1014 23.01 -17.33 17.55
C ALA A 1014 24.36 -17.33 16.83
N THR A 1015 25.35 -16.57 17.31
CA THR A 1015 26.71 -16.51 16.76
C THR A 1015 27.47 -17.81 16.95
N THR A 1016 27.30 -18.49 18.09
CA THR A 1016 27.96 -19.79 18.31
C THR A 1016 27.37 -20.86 17.41
N LEU A 1017 26.05 -20.89 17.26
CA LEU A 1017 25.38 -21.80 16.35
C LEU A 1017 25.70 -21.47 14.89
N ASP A 1018 25.83 -20.20 14.52
CA ASP A 1018 26.22 -19.79 13.17
C ASP A 1018 27.55 -20.39 12.75
N LYS A 1019 28.57 -20.34 13.61
CA LYS A 1019 29.89 -20.97 13.36
C LYS A 1019 29.81 -22.47 13.08
N LEU A 1020 28.77 -23.15 13.58
CA LEU A 1020 28.54 -24.56 13.30
C LEU A 1020 27.84 -24.77 11.95
N VAL A 1021 26.82 -23.97 11.65
CA VAL A 1021 25.85 -24.22 10.56
C VAL A 1021 26.00 -23.32 9.34
N ASN A 1022 26.95 -22.37 9.35
CA ASN A 1022 27.14 -21.41 8.25
C ASN A 1022 27.27 -22.16 6.91
N PRO A 1023 26.50 -21.76 5.88
CA PRO A 1023 26.45 -22.48 4.61
C PRO A 1023 27.75 -22.42 3.80
N ILE A 1024 28.65 -21.48 4.14
CA ILE A 1024 29.92 -21.26 3.45
C ILE A 1024 31.05 -22.04 4.14
N ASP A 1025 31.31 -21.75 5.42
CA ASP A 1025 32.50 -22.21 6.14
C ASP A 1025 32.20 -22.99 7.45
N GLY A 1026 30.92 -23.25 7.73
CA GLY A 1026 30.49 -23.92 8.95
C GLY A 1026 31.06 -25.33 9.14
N VAL A 1027 31.22 -25.75 10.40
CA VAL A 1027 31.74 -27.09 10.74
C VAL A 1027 30.88 -28.21 10.12
N PHE A 1028 29.54 -28.05 10.14
CA PHE A 1028 28.62 -29.03 9.55
C PHE A 1028 28.68 -29.04 8.02
N LYS A 1029 28.90 -27.88 7.39
CA LYS A 1029 29.09 -27.81 5.93
C LYS A 1029 30.36 -28.53 5.50
N SER A 1030 31.45 -28.32 6.23
CA SER A 1030 32.72 -28.99 6.00
C SER A 1030 32.61 -30.51 6.18
N ALA A 1031 31.90 -30.96 7.22
CA ALA A 1031 31.65 -32.39 7.45
C ALA A 1031 30.74 -33.01 6.36
N ASP A 1032 29.69 -32.31 5.94
CA ASP A 1032 28.81 -32.74 4.83
C ASP A 1032 29.61 -32.94 3.54
N LYS A 1033 30.45 -31.97 3.17
CA LYS A 1033 31.33 -32.05 2.00
C LYS A 1033 32.26 -33.27 2.08
N SER A 1034 32.85 -33.53 3.25
CA SER A 1034 33.73 -34.70 3.43
C SER A 1034 32.98 -36.02 3.22
N LEU A 1035 31.75 -36.15 3.74
CA LEU A 1035 30.91 -37.33 3.55
C LEU A 1035 30.45 -37.48 2.09
N GLU A 1036 30.14 -36.37 1.42
CA GLU A 1036 29.80 -36.33 -0.01
C GLU A 1036 30.97 -36.81 -0.89
N ASP A 1037 32.19 -36.34 -0.60
CA ASP A 1037 33.41 -36.78 -1.29
C ASP A 1037 33.67 -38.28 -1.07
N GLN A 1038 33.45 -38.79 0.15
CA GLN A 1038 33.53 -40.22 0.43
C GLN A 1038 32.50 -41.03 -0.36
N LEU A 1039 31.25 -40.57 -0.44
CA LEU A 1039 30.20 -41.21 -1.24
C LEU A 1039 30.56 -41.21 -2.73
N SER A 1040 31.03 -40.09 -3.26
CA SER A 1040 31.49 -39.98 -4.64
C SER A 1040 32.61 -40.97 -4.94
N GLY A 1041 33.61 -41.09 -4.05
CA GLY A 1041 34.68 -42.06 -4.18
C GLY A 1041 34.21 -43.53 -4.14
N LEU A 1042 33.28 -43.86 -3.24
CA LEU A 1042 32.72 -45.21 -3.14
C LEU A 1042 31.85 -45.55 -4.36
N ASN A 1043 31.06 -44.60 -4.86
CA ASN A 1043 30.26 -44.77 -6.08
C ASN A 1043 31.15 -44.96 -7.31
N LYS A 1044 32.22 -44.16 -7.47
CA LYS A 1044 33.22 -44.37 -8.54
C LYS A 1044 33.84 -45.77 -8.49
N ARG A 1045 34.11 -46.29 -7.29
CA ARG A 1045 34.59 -47.67 -7.12
C ARG A 1045 33.56 -48.70 -7.56
N ILE A 1046 32.27 -48.50 -7.25
CA ILE A 1046 31.18 -49.37 -7.71
C ILE A 1046 31.11 -49.35 -9.24
N THR A 1047 31.10 -48.17 -9.87
CA THR A 1047 31.09 -48.04 -11.33
C THR A 1047 32.28 -48.74 -11.98
N LEU A 1048 33.49 -48.60 -11.41
CA LEU A 1048 34.67 -49.32 -11.89
C LEU A 1048 34.50 -50.84 -11.75
N TYR A 1049 33.93 -51.32 -10.65
CA TYR A 1049 33.61 -52.73 -10.45
C TYR A 1049 32.53 -53.23 -11.43
N ASP A 1050 31.51 -52.43 -11.72
CA ASP A 1050 30.48 -52.71 -12.74
C ASP A 1050 31.12 -52.88 -14.12
N SER A 1051 31.93 -51.89 -14.55
CA SER A 1051 32.64 -51.97 -15.84
C SER A 1051 33.56 -53.17 -15.95
N ARG A 1052 34.24 -53.57 -14.85
CA ARG A 1052 35.08 -54.78 -14.82
C ARG A 1052 34.26 -56.06 -14.99
N ILE A 1053 33.12 -56.15 -14.32
CA ILE A 1053 32.20 -57.29 -14.42
C ILE A 1053 31.59 -57.36 -15.82
N ASP A 1054 31.22 -56.24 -16.42
CA ASP A 1054 30.69 -56.21 -17.79
C ASP A 1054 31.75 -56.57 -18.84
N ALA A 1055 32.98 -56.06 -18.71
CA ALA A 1055 34.09 -56.48 -19.57
C ALA A 1055 34.43 -57.97 -19.40
N ARG A 1056 34.25 -58.52 -18.19
CA ARG A 1056 34.41 -59.96 -17.93
C ARG A 1056 33.27 -60.76 -18.55
N ARG A 1057 32.01 -60.31 -18.43
CA ARG A 1057 30.84 -60.87 -19.10
C ARG A 1057 31.08 -60.94 -20.61
N GLY A 1058 31.49 -59.84 -21.25
CA GLY A 1058 31.80 -59.80 -22.67
C GLY A 1058 32.86 -60.81 -23.10
N ARG A 1059 33.96 -60.95 -22.34
CA ARG A 1059 35.01 -61.95 -22.61
C ARG A 1059 34.50 -63.38 -22.45
N LEU A 1060 33.74 -63.67 -21.39
CA LEU A 1060 33.17 -65.00 -21.18
C LEU A 1060 32.19 -65.35 -22.30
N THR A 1061 31.31 -64.43 -22.71
CA THR A 1061 30.39 -64.63 -23.84
C THR A 1061 31.14 -64.94 -25.14
N GLN A 1062 32.22 -64.22 -25.45
CA GLN A 1062 33.06 -64.51 -26.64
C GLN A 1062 33.77 -65.87 -26.57
N GLN A 1063 34.29 -66.23 -25.40
CA GLN A 1063 34.93 -67.53 -25.16
C GLN A 1063 33.92 -68.68 -25.36
N PHE A 1064 32.72 -68.57 -24.79
CA PHE A 1064 31.66 -69.56 -24.98
C PHE A 1064 31.17 -69.61 -26.44
N ALA A 1065 31.05 -68.48 -27.13
CA ALA A 1065 30.68 -68.45 -28.55
C ALA A 1065 31.75 -69.09 -29.46
N THR A 1066 33.03 -68.90 -29.15
CA THR A 1066 34.15 -69.52 -29.87
C THR A 1066 34.20 -71.02 -29.61
N MET A 1067 33.98 -71.44 -28.35
CA MET A 1067 33.85 -72.86 -27.99
C MET A 1067 32.69 -73.54 -28.73
N GLU A 1068 31.52 -72.91 -28.82
CA GLU A 1068 30.37 -73.39 -29.62
C GLU A 1068 30.71 -73.50 -31.11
N SER A 1069 31.41 -72.50 -31.68
CA SER A 1069 31.85 -72.56 -33.08
C SER A 1069 32.86 -73.68 -33.33
N THR A 1070 33.80 -73.92 -32.40
CA THR A 1070 34.74 -75.03 -32.51
C THR A 1070 34.06 -76.38 -32.34
N LEU A 1071 33.09 -76.50 -31.44
CA LEU A 1071 32.28 -77.71 -31.27
C LEU A 1071 31.40 -77.99 -32.49
N ALA A 1072 30.85 -76.94 -33.11
CA ALA A 1072 30.13 -77.05 -34.38
C ALA A 1072 31.01 -77.60 -35.51
N LYS A 1073 32.24 -77.10 -35.62
CA LYS A 1073 33.24 -77.60 -36.58
C LYS A 1073 33.65 -79.04 -36.28
N LEU A 1074 33.80 -79.40 -35.01
CA LEU A 1074 34.12 -80.76 -34.58
C LEU A 1074 32.98 -81.74 -34.84
N GLN A 1075 31.72 -81.35 -34.58
CA GLN A 1075 30.55 -82.17 -34.96
C GLN A 1075 30.37 -82.26 -36.47
N ALA A 1076 30.65 -81.19 -37.23
CA ALA A 1076 30.66 -81.23 -38.70
C ALA A 1076 31.78 -82.15 -39.24
N GLN A 1077 32.97 -82.14 -38.63
CA GLN A 1077 34.05 -83.08 -38.93
C GLN A 1077 33.70 -84.51 -38.52
N GLN A 1078 33.02 -84.71 -37.39
CA GLN A 1078 32.56 -86.02 -36.94
C GLN A 1078 31.46 -86.55 -37.86
N SER A 1079 30.53 -85.72 -38.32
CA SER A 1079 29.53 -86.06 -39.36
C SER A 1079 30.19 -86.33 -40.72
N ALA A 1080 31.23 -85.59 -41.10
CA ALA A 1080 32.01 -85.87 -42.31
C ALA A 1080 32.83 -87.17 -42.21
N MET A 1081 33.40 -87.49 -41.04
CA MET A 1081 34.04 -88.78 -40.76
C MET A 1081 33.01 -89.92 -40.72
N THR A 1082 31.82 -89.70 -40.17
CA THR A 1082 30.74 -90.70 -40.13
C THR A 1082 30.17 -90.92 -41.54
N SER A 1083 30.12 -89.88 -42.38
CA SER A 1083 29.81 -89.95 -43.81
C SER A 1083 30.89 -90.68 -44.61
N MET A 1084 32.19 -90.49 -44.28
CA MET A 1084 33.29 -91.28 -44.85
C MET A 1084 33.25 -92.74 -44.39
N LEU A 1085 32.86 -93.03 -43.14
CA LEU A 1085 32.70 -94.40 -42.63
C LEU A 1085 31.47 -95.10 -43.21
N MET A 1086 30.39 -94.37 -43.54
CA MET A 1086 29.22 -94.95 -44.23
C MET A 1086 29.42 -95.08 -45.75
N GLY A 1087 30.34 -94.33 -46.36
CA GLY A 1087 30.72 -94.49 -47.77
C GLY A 1087 31.63 -95.70 -48.07
N PHE A 1088 32.21 -96.32 -47.04
CA PHE A 1088 33.02 -97.56 -47.17
C PHE A 1088 32.25 -98.85 -46.82
N GLY A 1089 30.92 -98.75 -46.69
CA GLY A 1089 30.00 -99.87 -46.43
C GLY A 1089 28.88 -99.93 -47.45
N GLY A 1090 29.21 -100.06 -48.74
CA GLY A 1090 28.23 -100.26 -49.81
C GLY A 1090 28.80 -100.06 -51.21
N GLY A 1091 29.43 -101.11 -51.76
CA GLY A 1091 29.78 -101.23 -53.19
C GLY A 1091 31.25 -101.03 -53.49
#